data_AF-A0A8H5R3P4-F1
#
_entry.id   AF-A0A8H5R3P4-F1
#
_cell.length_a   1.000
_cell.length_b   1.000
_cell.length_c   1.000
_cell.angle_alpha   90.00
_cell.angle_beta   90.00
_cell.angle_gamma   90.00
#
_symmetry.space_group_name_H-M   'P 1'
#
loop_
_entity.id
_entity.type
_entity.pdbx_description
1 polymer ?
#
loop_
_entity_poly.entity_id
_entity_poly.type
_entity_poly.pdbx_seq_one_letter_code
_entity_poly.pdbx_strand_id
1 'polypeptide(L)'
;MSQNNPVSTLANGQPSENPGSVQQVRYGKSNGGLIVLSDTQTIEVLAHFARERIPERSVHAKAAGAFGEFEVLEDISDLTDADFLTGIGKKTKLLTRISTVGGEKGSSDTVRDVRGWATKFYTEEGIQDFVFNDLPVFFIRDPIKFPSMNRSHKRHPQTNVPDNTMFWDFHLNNPEGIHALMHLFGQRGIPASLRNINGFSVHTYTLNKADGSYVYAKWHFRPDDGIKTMDADTAQRLAGSEPDYHVKDLFKAIEKGDFPSWGVYIQVMQPDEVKDAPIDVFDDTYTWPFEKYPLRLVGRMTLTKNLNNYFQDLEQACFSPSNMVPGIGPSADPVLQARMFSYPDAHRYRVGPNYFQLPCNKPINKVYAPYVRDGPGTINGNYGGDPDYVGSELRPVSTSKRVQVPTHEDWSGHVTAFATSITDKDFEQPRALWKIICKEPKGKEQFLHNILPTLSDIPDKMKDQVIEYFGALSATMAPISFLDCSQEVQLHIAEILPQGDLARLSLTCRALHSLTEPVIYSSVTFEWAREFYPPITQLLQLLRTLLGRQGLCPLIRHADFEGFGYIDEMGSYRSDWTEETPEPPPVIPELPAKELSAAISKTRVSGAVAEQWRKKVQCGSPEASVAVLVSLLPNLERLCLSSNWTNDTFFLGHMLRAALCEKPEHALEADLLSLSSLKRVSLAPMIDEESHLDPSNTADALALFYLPNIETLSVSIDNPTNFTWPSSSPPKPTSLESLEIFRLRESRLAPVLSATSNLKKLKYNWMYRPDLDKEVSKDVVILDVMSEALLETKDSLEELEITAESFPAFSRGMYEPPDVTFQGSIARLREMHKLKALHIPWTFLTGRRVYSAGLGLIGAAVPPNVEHLAMDGFFMWSEDDDYEEDPDELMVDCFAKELESGALSHAQSLKSVCLPGSLYITGLSDICENKLRALQDQFRLALSYDRRRK
;
A
#
# COMPACT_ATOMS: atom_id res chain seq x y z
N MET A 1 42.38 -21.04 -0.53
CA MET A 1 42.48 -19.87 -1.44
C MET A 1 43.68 -20.12 -2.35
N SER A 2 43.47 -20.31 -3.65
CA SER A 2 44.58 -20.40 -4.60
C SER A 2 45.31 -19.06 -4.66
N GLN A 3 46.65 -19.10 -4.67
CA GLN A 3 47.55 -17.96 -4.48
C GLN A 3 47.62 -16.91 -5.60
N ASN A 4 46.68 -16.84 -6.55
CA ASN A 4 46.64 -15.78 -7.55
C ASN A 4 45.20 -15.29 -7.76
N ASN A 5 44.95 -14.01 -7.53
CA ASN A 5 43.70 -13.36 -7.93
C ASN A 5 43.54 -13.44 -9.45
N PRO A 6 42.31 -13.63 -9.98
CA PRO A 6 42.09 -13.63 -11.42
C PRO A 6 42.41 -12.26 -12.02
N VAL A 7 43.00 -12.25 -13.21
CA VAL A 7 43.28 -11.02 -13.99
C VAL A 7 42.00 -10.61 -14.71
N SER A 8 41.60 -9.34 -14.56
CA SER A 8 40.47 -8.78 -15.30
C SER A 8 40.78 -8.72 -16.80
N THR A 9 39.80 -9.06 -17.64
CA THR A 9 39.96 -9.08 -19.09
C THR A 9 38.74 -8.46 -19.78
N LEU A 10 38.92 -8.00 -21.01
CA LEU A 10 37.83 -7.73 -21.95
C LEU A 10 37.19 -9.05 -22.39
N ALA A 11 36.02 -9.01 -23.02
CA ALA A 11 35.29 -10.20 -23.47
C ALA A 11 36.08 -11.11 -24.43
N ASN A 12 37.08 -10.58 -25.13
CA ASN A 12 37.98 -11.32 -26.01
C ASN A 12 39.22 -11.91 -25.30
N GLY A 13 39.34 -11.75 -23.98
CA GLY A 13 40.46 -12.23 -23.16
C GLY A 13 41.66 -11.29 -23.06
N GLN A 14 41.62 -10.09 -23.65
CA GLN A 14 42.68 -9.08 -23.49
C GLN A 14 42.73 -8.60 -22.03
N PRO A 15 43.90 -8.59 -21.36
CA PRO A 15 44.02 -8.03 -20.00
C PRO A 15 43.60 -6.57 -19.92
N SER A 16 42.81 -6.23 -18.90
CA SER A 16 42.45 -4.86 -18.54
C SER A 16 43.42 -4.33 -17.50
N GLU A 17 44.03 -3.17 -17.76
CA GLU A 17 44.89 -2.49 -16.77
C GLU A 17 44.07 -1.93 -15.59
N ASN A 18 42.86 -1.46 -15.86
CA ASN A 18 41.92 -0.94 -14.86
C ASN A 18 40.46 -1.09 -15.36
N PRO A 19 39.63 -1.95 -14.75
CA PRO A 19 38.24 -2.15 -15.19
C PRO A 19 37.33 -0.96 -14.91
N GLY A 20 37.76 0.00 -14.08
CA GLY A 20 37.02 1.23 -13.78
C GLY A 20 37.49 2.46 -14.56
N SER A 21 38.44 2.31 -15.50
CA SER A 21 38.91 3.42 -16.33
C SER A 21 38.13 3.52 -17.63
N VAL A 22 38.10 4.75 -18.18
CA VAL A 22 37.63 5.04 -19.54
C VAL A 22 38.74 5.80 -20.27
N GLN A 23 38.96 5.50 -21.55
CA GLN A 23 39.89 6.24 -22.39
C GLN A 23 39.23 7.55 -22.82
N GLN A 24 39.85 8.66 -22.43
CA GLN A 24 39.30 9.99 -22.66
C GLN A 24 40.39 11.05 -22.81
N VAL A 25 40.09 12.09 -23.57
CA VAL A 25 40.86 13.34 -23.58
C VAL A 25 40.27 14.25 -22.51
N ARG A 26 41.03 14.54 -21.45
CA ARG A 26 40.57 15.35 -20.32
C ARG A 26 40.83 16.84 -20.52
N TYR A 27 39.89 17.67 -20.09
CA TYR A 27 40.12 19.11 -19.92
C TYR A 27 40.74 19.38 -18.55
N GLY A 28 42.07 19.42 -18.48
CA GLY A 28 42.79 19.55 -17.21
C GLY A 28 42.67 18.31 -16.31
N LYS A 29 43.09 18.43 -15.05
CA LYS A 29 43.14 17.30 -14.09
C LYS A 29 41.81 17.03 -13.38
N SER A 30 40.92 18.02 -13.31
CA SER A 30 39.68 17.96 -12.51
C SER A 30 38.41 18.14 -13.33
N ASN A 31 38.47 18.67 -14.55
CA ASN A 31 37.27 18.94 -15.34
C ASN A 31 37.06 17.79 -16.35
N GLY A 32 35.85 17.68 -16.92
CA GLY A 32 35.38 16.53 -17.72
C GLY A 32 36.28 16.09 -18.88
N GLY A 33 35.86 15.05 -19.61
CA GLY A 33 36.63 14.53 -20.74
C GLY A 33 35.78 13.98 -21.87
N LEU A 34 36.38 13.93 -23.06
CA LEU A 34 35.79 13.34 -24.26
C LEU A 34 36.23 11.88 -24.36
N ILE A 35 35.28 10.96 -24.22
CA ILE A 35 35.52 9.52 -24.43
C ILE A 35 35.76 9.27 -25.92
N VAL A 36 36.68 8.36 -26.23
CA VAL A 36 36.99 7.97 -27.60
C VAL A 36 36.34 6.64 -27.96
N LEU A 37 35.87 6.50 -29.20
CA LEU A 37 35.23 5.27 -29.68
C LEU A 37 36.21 4.06 -29.73
N SER A 38 37.52 4.31 -29.61
CA SER A 38 38.52 3.25 -29.48
C SER A 38 38.53 2.60 -28.09
N ASP A 39 37.78 3.12 -27.12
CA ASP A 39 37.61 2.50 -25.80
C ASP A 39 36.69 1.27 -25.86
N THR A 40 37.24 0.17 -26.36
CA THR A 40 36.50 -1.08 -26.52
C THR A 40 36.04 -1.69 -25.21
N GLN A 41 36.74 -1.44 -24.09
CA GLN A 41 36.30 -1.89 -22.76
C GLN A 41 34.96 -1.25 -22.38
N THR A 42 34.90 0.09 -22.45
CA THR A 42 33.68 0.83 -22.12
C THR A 42 32.53 0.42 -23.04
N ILE A 43 32.78 0.27 -24.34
CA ILE A 43 31.77 -0.14 -25.32
C ILE A 43 31.21 -1.52 -25.01
N GLU A 44 32.07 -2.53 -24.81
CA GLU A 44 31.64 -3.91 -24.58
C GLU A 44 30.86 -4.06 -23.26
N VAL A 45 31.33 -3.42 -22.17
CA VAL A 45 30.64 -3.48 -20.87
C VAL A 45 29.24 -2.85 -20.97
N LEU A 46 29.11 -1.67 -21.58
CA LEU A 46 27.81 -1.01 -21.76
C LEU A 46 26.89 -1.77 -22.72
N ALA A 47 27.45 -2.33 -23.79
CA ALA A 47 26.68 -3.11 -24.76
C ALA A 47 26.14 -4.43 -24.17
N HIS A 48 26.91 -5.08 -23.30
CA HIS A 48 26.49 -6.28 -22.59
C HIS A 48 25.43 -5.98 -21.53
N PHE A 49 25.62 -4.91 -20.73
CA PHE A 49 24.66 -4.48 -19.71
C PHE A 49 23.25 -4.30 -20.28
N ALA A 50 23.14 -3.65 -21.45
CA ALA A 50 21.86 -3.45 -22.14
C ALA A 50 21.19 -4.75 -22.62
N ARG A 51 21.89 -5.90 -22.58
CA ARG A 51 21.45 -7.21 -23.06
C ARG A 51 21.45 -8.30 -21.98
N GLU A 52 21.63 -7.93 -20.71
CA GLU A 52 21.54 -8.89 -19.60
C GLU A 52 20.12 -9.45 -19.40
N ARG A 53 19.08 -8.74 -19.85
CA ARG A 53 17.68 -9.15 -19.68
C ARG A 53 17.23 -9.98 -20.89
N ILE A 54 16.68 -11.15 -20.60
CA ILE A 54 15.87 -11.94 -21.53
C ILE A 54 14.40 -11.77 -21.18
N PRO A 55 13.45 -12.08 -22.09
CA PRO A 55 12.04 -12.11 -21.73
C PRO A 55 11.82 -13.00 -20.50
N GLU A 56 10.97 -12.55 -19.57
CA GLU A 56 10.52 -13.43 -18.50
C GLU A 56 9.62 -14.55 -19.05
N ARG A 57 9.31 -15.55 -18.23
CA ARG A 57 8.29 -16.53 -18.60
C ARG A 57 6.93 -15.82 -18.57
N SER A 58 6.11 -16.02 -19.62
CA SER A 58 4.78 -15.39 -19.73
C SER A 58 3.85 -15.68 -18.55
N VAL A 59 4.07 -16.83 -17.90
CA VAL A 59 3.49 -17.23 -16.62
C VAL A 59 4.63 -17.79 -15.77
N HIS A 60 4.46 -17.80 -14.46
CA HIS A 60 5.47 -18.34 -13.54
C HIS A 60 6.81 -17.59 -13.57
N ALA A 61 6.79 -16.27 -13.68
CA ALA A 61 8.01 -15.47 -13.78
C ALA A 61 8.83 -15.46 -12.47
N LYS A 62 8.19 -15.18 -11.33
CA LYS A 62 8.83 -15.15 -10.01
C LYS A 62 9.00 -16.57 -9.43
N ALA A 63 10.22 -16.93 -9.02
CA ALA A 63 10.54 -18.29 -8.60
C ALA A 63 11.72 -18.42 -7.66
N ALA A 64 11.70 -19.50 -6.87
CA ALA A 64 12.84 -20.06 -6.16
C ALA A 64 13.24 -21.40 -6.79
N GLY A 65 14.46 -21.87 -6.51
CA GLY A 65 14.87 -23.18 -6.99
C GLY A 65 16.19 -23.65 -6.40
N ALA A 66 16.44 -24.94 -6.54
CA ALA A 66 17.62 -25.62 -6.01
C ALA A 66 17.89 -26.93 -6.75
N PHE A 67 19.12 -27.40 -6.64
CA PHE A 67 19.52 -28.74 -7.05
C PHE A 67 19.28 -29.75 -5.92
N GLY A 68 19.13 -31.01 -6.30
CA GLY A 68 18.89 -32.10 -5.36
C GLY A 68 19.11 -33.47 -5.97
N GLU A 69 18.57 -34.46 -5.27
CA GLU A 69 18.55 -35.86 -5.71
C GLU A 69 17.19 -36.51 -5.45
N PHE A 70 16.86 -37.47 -6.29
CA PHE A 70 15.76 -38.39 -6.09
C PHE A 70 16.30 -39.79 -5.86
N GLU A 71 15.79 -40.48 -4.85
CA GLU A 71 16.14 -41.85 -4.49
C GLU A 71 14.92 -42.76 -4.63
N VAL A 72 15.06 -43.86 -5.37
CA VAL A 72 14.03 -44.91 -5.47
C VAL A 72 13.96 -45.66 -4.15
N LEU A 73 12.78 -45.76 -3.54
CA LEU A 73 12.57 -46.43 -2.26
C LEU A 73 11.77 -47.73 -2.39
N GLU A 74 10.93 -47.83 -3.41
CA GLU A 74 10.07 -49.00 -3.66
C GLU A 74 10.25 -49.47 -5.10
N ASP A 75 10.11 -50.77 -5.31
CA ASP A 75 10.11 -51.34 -6.66
C ASP A 75 8.77 -51.05 -7.34
N ILE A 76 8.82 -50.40 -8.50
CA ILE A 76 7.66 -50.14 -9.37
C ILE A 76 7.86 -50.67 -10.81
N SER A 77 8.78 -51.63 -10.98
CA SER A 77 9.10 -52.26 -12.28
C SER A 77 7.93 -53.05 -12.88
N ASP A 78 6.89 -53.34 -12.09
CA ASP A 78 5.62 -53.86 -12.57
C ASP A 78 4.82 -52.84 -13.40
N LEU A 79 5.11 -51.54 -13.28
CA LEU A 79 4.39 -50.46 -13.96
C LEU A 79 5.19 -49.80 -15.09
N THR A 80 6.51 -49.68 -14.93
CA THR A 80 7.38 -48.98 -15.87
C THR A 80 8.76 -49.62 -15.93
N ASP A 81 9.42 -49.50 -17.08
CA ASP A 81 10.83 -49.82 -17.25
C ASP A 81 11.72 -48.56 -17.38
N ALA A 82 11.24 -47.39 -16.94
CA ALA A 82 12.01 -46.16 -16.92
C ALA A 82 13.24 -46.28 -16.01
N ASP A 83 14.43 -46.12 -16.58
CA ASP A 83 15.70 -46.45 -15.93
C ASP A 83 15.91 -45.76 -14.57
N PHE A 84 15.50 -44.50 -14.44
CA PHE A 84 15.69 -43.71 -13.21
C PHE A 84 14.74 -44.12 -12.06
N LEU A 85 13.72 -44.94 -12.36
CA LEU A 85 12.73 -45.46 -11.41
C LEU A 85 12.96 -46.93 -11.07
N THR A 86 13.83 -47.63 -11.79
CA THR A 86 14.11 -49.06 -11.58
C THR A 86 15.41 -49.26 -10.78
N GLY A 87 15.30 -50.00 -9.68
CA GLY A 87 16.40 -50.31 -8.77
C GLY A 87 16.33 -49.51 -7.47
N ILE A 88 15.86 -50.15 -6.39
CA ILE A 88 15.79 -49.54 -5.06
C ILE A 88 17.18 -49.01 -4.64
N GLY A 89 17.20 -47.78 -4.11
CA GLY A 89 18.41 -47.05 -3.73
C GLY A 89 19.09 -46.31 -4.88
N LYS A 90 18.61 -46.43 -6.12
CA LYS A 90 19.15 -45.67 -7.26
C LYS A 90 18.88 -44.18 -7.07
N LYS A 91 19.92 -43.37 -7.29
CA LYS A 91 19.88 -41.91 -7.12
C LYS A 91 20.01 -41.19 -8.45
N THR A 92 19.14 -40.20 -8.66
CA THR A 92 19.11 -39.36 -9.87
C THR A 92 19.23 -37.90 -9.48
N LYS A 93 20.18 -37.17 -10.08
CA LYS A 93 20.33 -35.73 -9.85
C LYS A 93 19.16 -34.97 -10.46
N LEU A 94 18.78 -33.86 -9.83
CA LEU A 94 17.68 -33.03 -10.30
C LEU A 94 17.88 -31.54 -10.05
N LEU A 95 17.09 -30.74 -10.77
CA LEU A 95 16.91 -29.30 -10.57
C LEU A 95 15.40 -29.05 -10.39
N THR A 96 15.02 -28.41 -9.29
CA THR A 96 13.63 -28.00 -9.03
C THR A 96 13.49 -26.48 -9.05
N ARG A 97 12.43 -26.00 -9.70
CA ARG A 97 11.99 -24.61 -9.77
C ARG A 97 10.54 -24.52 -9.28
N ILE A 98 10.30 -23.73 -8.24
CA ILE A 98 8.97 -23.49 -7.68
C ILE A 98 8.65 -21.99 -7.81
N SER A 99 7.46 -21.66 -8.30
CA SER A 99 7.12 -20.29 -8.75
C SER A 99 5.70 -19.89 -8.41
N THR A 100 5.39 -18.60 -8.32
CA THR A 100 4.00 -18.10 -8.48
C THR A 100 3.54 -18.27 -9.95
N VAL A 101 2.41 -17.71 -10.40
CA VAL A 101 1.92 -17.80 -11.79
C VAL A 101 1.68 -16.43 -12.42
N GLY A 102 0.81 -15.62 -11.80
CA GLY A 102 0.28 -14.40 -12.39
C GLY A 102 1.30 -13.26 -12.44
N GLY A 103 2.01 -13.06 -11.33
CA GLY A 103 2.97 -11.97 -11.15
C GLY A 103 4.21 -12.03 -12.06
N GLU A 104 4.71 -10.86 -12.42
CA GLU A 104 5.96 -10.68 -13.19
C GLU A 104 7.20 -10.92 -12.32
N LYS A 105 8.40 -10.87 -12.91
CA LYS A 105 9.67 -11.15 -12.23
C LYS A 105 9.91 -10.36 -10.94
N GLY A 106 9.38 -9.15 -10.83
CA GLY A 106 9.49 -8.29 -9.66
C GLY A 106 8.35 -8.40 -8.65
N SER A 107 7.38 -9.30 -8.85
CA SER A 107 6.25 -9.46 -7.93
C SER A 107 6.68 -10.07 -6.60
N SER A 108 5.80 -9.98 -5.59
CA SER A 108 6.01 -10.65 -4.30
C SER A 108 5.80 -12.17 -4.39
N ASP A 109 6.53 -12.91 -3.57
CA ASP A 109 6.39 -14.35 -3.33
C ASP A 109 5.12 -14.70 -2.53
N THR A 110 4.72 -13.84 -1.58
CA THR A 110 3.65 -14.09 -0.59
C THR A 110 2.28 -13.61 -1.07
N VAL A 111 1.97 -13.84 -2.35
CA VAL A 111 0.66 -13.53 -2.95
C VAL A 111 -0.22 -14.77 -3.03
N ARG A 112 -1.55 -14.57 -3.04
CA ARG A 112 -2.49 -15.66 -3.32
C ARG A 112 -2.37 -16.05 -4.78
N ASP A 113 -1.88 -17.26 -5.02
CA ASP A 113 -1.63 -17.75 -6.37
C ASP A 113 -1.43 -19.27 -6.34
N VAL A 114 -1.52 -19.92 -7.50
CA VAL A 114 -0.99 -21.28 -7.64
C VAL A 114 0.53 -21.23 -7.51
N ARG A 115 1.15 -22.28 -6.96
CA ARG A 115 2.59 -22.48 -7.07
C ARG A 115 2.89 -23.50 -8.17
N GLY A 116 3.56 -23.02 -9.23
CA GLY A 116 4.16 -23.88 -10.23
C GLY A 116 5.25 -24.74 -9.61
N TRP A 117 5.29 -26.02 -9.97
CA TRP A 117 6.24 -27.01 -9.48
C TRP A 117 6.94 -27.69 -10.66
N ALA A 118 8.19 -27.33 -10.96
CA ALA A 118 8.93 -27.92 -12.06
C ALA A 118 10.17 -28.67 -11.56
N THR A 119 10.30 -29.95 -11.87
CA THR A 119 11.48 -30.77 -11.52
C THR A 119 12.05 -31.43 -12.77
N LYS A 120 13.34 -31.19 -13.02
CA LYS A 120 14.13 -31.79 -14.11
C LYS A 120 15.03 -32.87 -13.55
N PHE A 121 14.88 -34.10 -14.03
CA PHE A 121 15.72 -35.25 -13.69
C PHE A 121 16.76 -35.47 -14.79
N TYR A 122 18.02 -35.54 -14.38
CA TYR A 122 19.13 -35.84 -15.28
C TYR A 122 19.39 -37.36 -15.28
N THR A 123 18.68 -38.07 -16.14
CA THR A 123 18.73 -39.55 -16.22
C THR A 123 19.79 -40.02 -17.22
N GLU A 124 20.12 -41.32 -17.20
CA GLU A 124 21.02 -41.92 -18.21
C GLU A 124 20.36 -42.02 -19.61
N GLU A 125 19.03 -41.98 -19.67
CA GLU A 125 18.26 -42.05 -20.92
C GLU A 125 17.80 -40.68 -21.44
N GLY A 126 18.26 -39.59 -20.83
CA GLY A 126 17.94 -38.21 -21.22
C GLY A 126 17.35 -37.38 -20.08
N ILE A 127 16.60 -36.33 -20.42
CA ILE A 127 15.92 -35.50 -19.44
C ILE A 127 14.47 -35.99 -19.26
N GLN A 128 14.07 -36.22 -18.01
CA GLN A 128 12.66 -36.30 -17.62
C GLN A 128 12.27 -35.00 -16.91
N ASP A 129 11.27 -34.29 -17.42
CA ASP A 129 10.70 -33.12 -16.74
C ASP A 129 9.32 -33.44 -16.20
N PHE A 130 9.10 -33.15 -14.91
CA PHE A 130 7.79 -33.08 -14.30
C PHE A 130 7.43 -31.62 -14.09
N VAL A 131 6.46 -31.13 -14.87
CA VAL A 131 6.02 -29.74 -14.87
C VAL A 131 4.60 -29.67 -14.32
N PHE A 132 4.53 -29.57 -13.01
CA PHE A 132 3.40 -29.78 -12.12
C PHE A 132 2.95 -28.46 -11.46
N ASN A 133 1.95 -28.54 -10.57
CA ASN A 133 1.51 -27.44 -9.70
C ASN A 133 1.35 -27.94 -8.26
N ASP A 134 1.22 -27.02 -7.30
CA ASP A 134 0.96 -27.35 -5.89
C ASP A 134 -0.51 -27.67 -5.59
N LEU A 135 -1.42 -27.29 -6.48
CA LEU A 135 -2.83 -27.68 -6.46
C LEU A 135 -3.04 -28.94 -7.31
N PRO A 136 -3.95 -29.85 -6.90
CA PRO A 136 -4.15 -31.13 -7.59
C PRO A 136 -5.02 -31.05 -8.85
N VAL A 137 -5.58 -29.87 -9.15
CA VAL A 137 -6.48 -29.57 -10.26
C VAL A 137 -6.15 -28.22 -10.87
N PHE A 138 -6.68 -27.94 -12.06
CA PHE A 138 -6.49 -26.69 -12.79
C PHE A 138 -7.81 -25.96 -13.10
N PHE A 139 -7.69 -24.73 -13.61
CA PHE A 139 -8.85 -23.84 -13.85
C PHE A 139 -9.61 -24.15 -15.15
N ILE A 140 -9.02 -24.94 -16.05
CA ILE A 140 -9.56 -25.24 -17.37
C ILE A 140 -9.24 -26.68 -17.75
N ARG A 141 -10.04 -27.22 -18.67
CA ARG A 141 -9.83 -28.54 -19.31
C ARG A 141 -9.76 -28.49 -20.84
N ASP A 142 -9.99 -27.31 -21.42
CA ASP A 142 -9.79 -27.06 -22.85
C ASP A 142 -8.56 -26.15 -23.04
N PRO A 143 -7.47 -26.60 -23.69
CA PRO A 143 -6.20 -25.86 -23.74
C PRO A 143 -6.30 -24.48 -24.39
N ILE A 144 -7.25 -24.29 -25.32
CA ILE A 144 -7.43 -23.02 -26.02
C ILE A 144 -7.84 -21.88 -25.07
N LYS A 145 -8.42 -22.21 -23.90
CA LYS A 145 -8.79 -21.23 -22.86
C LYS A 145 -7.58 -20.74 -22.05
N PHE A 146 -6.43 -21.41 -22.12
CA PHE A 146 -5.24 -21.10 -21.29
C PHE A 146 -4.76 -19.65 -21.44
N PRO A 147 -4.61 -19.07 -22.65
CA PRO A 147 -4.19 -17.69 -22.79
C PRO A 147 -5.21 -16.71 -22.21
N SER A 148 -6.52 -16.95 -22.40
CA SER A 148 -7.58 -16.08 -21.88
C SER A 148 -7.63 -16.11 -20.36
N MET A 149 -7.55 -17.31 -19.76
CA MET A 149 -7.49 -17.48 -18.31
C MET A 149 -6.31 -16.69 -17.71
N ASN A 150 -5.10 -16.90 -18.21
CA ASN A 150 -3.92 -16.20 -17.67
C ASN A 150 -3.96 -14.69 -17.90
N ARG A 151 -4.54 -14.20 -19.01
CA ARG A 151 -4.73 -12.76 -19.22
C ARG A 151 -5.71 -12.17 -18.21
N SER A 152 -6.77 -12.89 -17.87
CA SER A 152 -7.74 -12.46 -16.84
C SER A 152 -7.14 -12.38 -15.43
N HIS A 153 -6.08 -13.14 -15.15
CA HIS A 153 -5.36 -13.11 -13.86
C HIS A 153 -4.19 -12.11 -13.84
N LYS A 154 -3.98 -11.37 -14.94
CA LYS A 154 -2.88 -10.42 -15.11
C LYS A 154 -3.42 -8.99 -15.10
N ARG A 155 -2.91 -8.16 -15.99
CA ARG A 155 -3.14 -6.72 -16.01
C ARG A 155 -4.21 -6.36 -17.03
N HIS A 156 -5.09 -5.43 -16.67
CA HIS A 156 -6.04 -4.84 -17.59
C HIS A 156 -5.30 -4.10 -18.73
N PRO A 157 -5.69 -4.29 -20.00
CA PRO A 157 -4.88 -3.88 -21.14
C PRO A 157 -4.71 -2.37 -21.29
N GLN A 158 -5.63 -1.56 -20.77
CA GLN A 158 -5.54 -0.09 -20.84
C GLN A 158 -4.79 0.52 -19.65
N THR A 159 -5.02 -0.01 -18.45
CA THR A 159 -4.56 0.60 -17.18
C THR A 159 -3.30 -0.07 -16.65
N ASN A 160 -2.99 -1.27 -17.15
CA ASN A 160 -1.85 -2.09 -16.75
C ASN A 160 -1.83 -2.44 -15.23
N VAL A 161 -3.01 -2.52 -14.61
CA VAL A 161 -3.19 -2.93 -13.20
C VAL A 161 -4.03 -4.23 -13.12
N PRO A 162 -3.87 -5.05 -12.07
CA PRO A 162 -4.79 -6.18 -11.82
C PRO A 162 -6.24 -5.71 -11.71
N ASP A 163 -7.18 -6.51 -12.21
CA ASP A 163 -8.60 -6.18 -12.24
C ASP A 163 -9.46 -7.40 -11.88
N ASN A 164 -10.13 -7.31 -10.73
CA ASN A 164 -11.04 -8.37 -10.26
C ASN A 164 -12.25 -8.55 -11.16
N THR A 165 -12.65 -7.52 -11.92
CA THR A 165 -13.74 -7.63 -12.89
C THR A 165 -13.34 -8.59 -14.01
N MET A 166 -12.12 -8.47 -14.55
CA MET A 166 -11.61 -9.42 -15.55
C MET A 166 -11.48 -10.84 -15.00
N PHE A 167 -10.96 -10.97 -13.78
CA PHE A 167 -10.81 -12.26 -13.11
C PHE A 167 -12.15 -12.98 -12.97
N TRP A 168 -13.16 -12.31 -12.41
CA TRP A 168 -14.47 -12.90 -12.19
C TRP A 168 -15.26 -13.08 -13.48
N ASP A 169 -15.16 -12.17 -14.45
CA ASP A 169 -15.80 -12.32 -15.76
C ASP A 169 -15.35 -13.61 -16.46
N PHE A 170 -14.05 -13.92 -16.45
CA PHE A 170 -13.56 -15.18 -17.03
C PHE A 170 -14.17 -16.41 -16.34
N HIS A 171 -14.12 -16.46 -15.01
CA HIS A 171 -14.57 -17.64 -14.24
C HIS A 171 -16.08 -17.83 -14.22
N LEU A 172 -16.85 -16.74 -14.29
CA LEU A 172 -18.32 -16.83 -14.44
C LEU A 172 -18.72 -17.37 -15.82
N ASN A 173 -17.93 -17.08 -16.86
CA ASN A 173 -18.18 -17.58 -18.21
C ASN A 173 -17.48 -18.93 -18.51
N ASN A 174 -16.61 -19.41 -17.61
CA ASN A 174 -15.89 -20.68 -17.72
C ASN A 174 -15.86 -21.39 -16.33
N PRO A 175 -17.01 -21.91 -15.86
CA PRO A 175 -17.14 -22.32 -14.47
C PRO A 175 -16.53 -23.70 -14.14
N GLU A 176 -15.87 -24.36 -15.11
CA GLU A 176 -15.18 -25.64 -14.86
C GLU A 176 -14.04 -25.51 -13.82
N GLY A 177 -13.52 -24.30 -13.64
CA GLY A 177 -12.42 -24.00 -12.73
C GLY A 177 -12.80 -23.87 -11.26
N ILE A 178 -14.07 -24.05 -10.88
CA ILE A 178 -14.54 -23.87 -9.50
C ILE A 178 -13.73 -24.71 -8.48
N HIS A 179 -13.33 -25.92 -8.85
CA HIS A 179 -12.55 -26.79 -7.96
C HIS A 179 -11.17 -26.19 -7.64
N ALA A 180 -10.50 -25.62 -8.64
CA ALA A 180 -9.23 -24.94 -8.45
C ALA A 180 -9.41 -23.61 -7.68
N LEU A 181 -10.48 -22.86 -7.93
CA LEU A 181 -10.82 -21.65 -7.17
C LEU A 181 -11.01 -21.94 -5.68
N MET A 182 -11.64 -23.07 -5.34
CA MET A 182 -11.81 -23.49 -3.96
C MET A 182 -10.48 -23.72 -3.24
N HIS A 183 -9.52 -24.34 -3.93
CA HIS A 183 -8.17 -24.49 -3.40
C HIS A 183 -7.42 -23.16 -3.30
N LEU A 184 -7.55 -22.29 -4.31
CA LEU A 184 -6.90 -20.99 -4.39
C LEU A 184 -7.36 -20.04 -3.27
N PHE A 185 -8.67 -19.94 -3.03
CA PHE A 185 -9.24 -19.10 -1.97
C PHE A 185 -9.25 -19.79 -0.61
N GLY A 186 -9.01 -21.10 -0.54
CA GLY A 186 -8.75 -21.83 0.69
C GLY A 186 -7.39 -21.49 1.32
N GLN A 187 -7.04 -22.23 2.38
CA GLN A 187 -5.81 -22.00 3.13
C GLN A 187 -4.54 -22.24 2.29
N ARG A 188 -4.62 -23.12 1.28
CA ARG A 188 -3.47 -23.52 0.45
C ARG A 188 -3.00 -22.45 -0.53
N GLY A 189 -3.83 -21.44 -0.83
CA GLY A 189 -3.48 -20.39 -1.80
C GLY A 189 -2.29 -19.51 -1.41
N ILE A 190 -1.86 -19.55 -0.15
CA ILE A 190 -0.66 -18.85 0.33
C ILE A 190 0.15 -19.80 1.22
N PRO A 191 1.22 -20.41 0.70
CA PRO A 191 2.08 -21.28 1.49
C PRO A 191 2.96 -20.47 2.45
N ALA A 192 3.16 -20.99 3.66
CA ALA A 192 4.10 -20.40 4.62
C ALA A 192 5.55 -20.55 4.16
N SER A 193 5.86 -21.64 3.45
CA SER A 193 7.15 -21.91 2.84
C SER A 193 6.97 -22.84 1.64
N LEU A 194 7.78 -22.68 0.61
CA LEU A 194 7.80 -23.60 -0.54
C LEU A 194 8.31 -25.01 -0.17
N ARG A 195 8.90 -25.18 1.03
CA ARG A 195 9.30 -26.48 1.58
C ARG A 195 8.11 -27.32 2.06
N ASN A 196 6.96 -26.68 2.27
CA ASN A 196 5.77 -27.27 2.87
C ASN A 196 4.57 -27.26 1.91
N ILE A 197 4.82 -27.35 0.61
CA ILE A 197 3.78 -27.52 -0.41
C ILE A 197 3.88 -28.92 -1.02
N ASN A 198 2.76 -29.41 -1.54
CA ASN A 198 2.78 -30.59 -2.39
C ASN A 198 3.20 -30.20 -3.82
N GLY A 199 3.55 -31.20 -4.63
CA GLY A 199 3.58 -31.11 -6.09
C GLY A 199 2.67 -32.18 -6.68
N PHE A 200 1.75 -31.79 -7.55
CA PHE A 200 0.79 -32.67 -8.20
C PHE A 200 0.95 -32.61 -9.70
N SER A 201 0.93 -33.78 -10.34
CA SER A 201 0.92 -33.88 -11.80
C SER A 201 -0.18 -33.07 -12.47
N VAL A 202 -1.33 -32.90 -11.78
CA VAL A 202 -2.61 -32.43 -12.31
C VAL A 202 -3.12 -33.38 -13.39
N HIS A 203 -2.37 -33.49 -14.49
CA HIS A 203 -2.61 -34.38 -15.60
C HIS A 203 -2.45 -35.85 -15.23
N THR A 204 -3.15 -36.68 -16.00
CA THR A 204 -2.84 -38.10 -16.10
C THR A 204 -1.65 -38.30 -17.03
N TYR A 205 -0.71 -39.16 -16.65
CA TYR A 205 0.40 -39.64 -17.47
C TYR A 205 0.24 -41.14 -17.73
N THR A 206 1.03 -41.69 -18.63
CA THR A 206 1.20 -43.14 -18.75
C THR A 206 2.54 -43.60 -18.20
N LEU A 207 2.55 -44.77 -17.59
CA LEU A 207 3.74 -45.56 -17.30
C LEU A 207 3.70 -46.78 -18.20
N ASN A 208 4.79 -47.06 -18.91
CA ASN A 208 4.82 -48.09 -19.92
C ASN A 208 6.09 -48.94 -19.88
N LYS A 209 6.05 -50.06 -20.61
CA LYS A 209 7.16 -51.00 -20.78
C LYS A 209 7.51 -51.21 -22.24
N ALA A 210 8.68 -51.80 -22.47
CA ALA A 210 9.18 -52.16 -23.80
C ALA A 210 8.29 -53.17 -24.56
N ASP A 211 7.42 -53.93 -23.88
CA ASP A 211 6.47 -54.86 -24.50
C ASP A 211 5.18 -54.19 -25.01
N GLY A 212 5.03 -52.88 -24.78
CA GLY A 212 3.85 -52.10 -25.15
C GLY A 212 2.77 -52.03 -24.08
N SER A 213 2.88 -52.76 -22.98
CA SER A 213 1.96 -52.62 -21.85
C SER A 213 2.10 -51.24 -21.18
N TYR A 214 0.98 -50.69 -20.74
CA TYR A 214 0.93 -49.40 -20.05
C TYR A 214 -0.18 -49.33 -19.01
N VAL A 215 -0.01 -48.41 -18.06
CA VAL A 215 -1.02 -48.00 -17.07
C VAL A 215 -1.12 -46.48 -17.05
N TYR A 216 -2.23 -45.95 -16.57
CA TYR A 216 -2.37 -44.51 -16.29
C TYR A 216 -1.92 -44.19 -14.86
N ALA A 217 -1.30 -43.04 -14.68
CA ALA A 217 -0.81 -42.61 -13.38
C ALA A 217 -0.98 -41.10 -13.12
N LYS A 218 -1.29 -40.74 -11.86
CA LYS A 218 -1.13 -39.38 -11.34
C LYS A 218 -0.03 -39.37 -10.28
N TRP A 219 0.90 -38.42 -10.40
CA TRP A 219 2.04 -38.22 -9.49
C TRP A 219 1.70 -37.24 -8.36
N HIS A 220 2.20 -37.56 -7.17
CA HIS A 220 2.00 -36.80 -5.92
C HIS A 220 3.33 -36.69 -5.15
N PHE A 221 3.82 -35.48 -4.96
CA PHE A 221 5.02 -35.15 -4.19
C PHE A 221 4.54 -34.53 -2.89
N ARG A 222 4.78 -35.20 -1.76
CA ARG A 222 4.24 -34.81 -0.45
C ARG A 222 5.38 -34.40 0.48
N PRO A 223 5.35 -33.19 1.07
CA PRO A 223 6.43 -32.71 1.93
C PRO A 223 6.50 -33.58 3.19
N ASP A 224 7.69 -34.03 3.55
CA ASP A 224 7.90 -34.86 4.74
C ASP A 224 7.56 -34.08 6.03
N ASP A 225 7.76 -32.75 6.02
CA ASP A 225 7.42 -31.82 7.10
C ASP A 225 5.96 -31.36 7.12
N GLY A 226 5.11 -31.95 6.27
CA GLY A 226 3.70 -31.61 6.14
C GLY A 226 3.44 -30.25 5.47
N ILE A 227 2.16 -29.91 5.33
CA ILE A 227 1.69 -28.70 4.67
C ILE A 227 1.61 -27.55 5.67
N LYS A 228 2.13 -26.37 5.31
CA LYS A 228 2.08 -25.16 6.14
C LYS A 228 1.64 -23.96 5.31
N THR A 229 0.65 -23.23 5.80
CA THR A 229 0.01 -22.09 5.12
C THR A 229 0.15 -20.81 5.93
N MET A 230 -0.05 -19.66 5.29
CA MET A 230 0.08 -18.33 5.88
C MET A 230 -1.26 -17.59 5.80
N ASP A 231 -1.59 -16.80 6.82
CA ASP A 231 -2.77 -15.92 6.81
C ASP A 231 -2.58 -14.73 5.85
N ALA A 232 -3.69 -14.16 5.39
CA ALA A 232 -3.68 -13.12 4.37
C ALA A 232 -2.97 -11.83 4.84
N ASP A 233 -3.12 -11.45 6.10
CA ASP A 233 -2.57 -10.18 6.64
C ASP A 233 -1.05 -10.26 6.79
N THR A 234 -0.55 -11.40 7.29
CA THR A 234 0.89 -11.67 7.32
C THR A 234 1.47 -11.72 5.92
N ALA A 235 0.77 -12.36 4.98
CA ALA A 235 1.20 -12.45 3.59
C ALA A 235 1.27 -11.06 2.92
N GLN A 236 0.28 -10.20 3.16
CA GLN A 236 0.23 -8.83 2.66
C GLN A 236 1.37 -7.97 3.24
N ARG A 237 1.62 -8.07 4.55
CA ARG A 237 2.75 -7.38 5.20
C ARG A 237 4.09 -7.81 4.58
N LEU A 238 4.31 -9.12 4.45
CA LEU A 238 5.53 -9.66 3.83
C LEU A 238 5.63 -9.27 2.36
N ALA A 239 4.52 -9.13 1.65
CA ALA A 239 4.55 -8.71 0.26
C ALA A 239 5.10 -7.29 0.07
N GLY A 240 4.91 -6.41 1.05
CA GLY A 240 5.54 -5.09 1.08
C GLY A 240 6.95 -5.11 1.67
N SER A 241 7.16 -5.77 2.80
CA SER A 241 8.42 -5.69 3.55
C SER A 241 9.51 -6.64 3.04
N GLU A 242 9.14 -7.79 2.47
CA GLU A 242 10.06 -8.83 2.02
C GLU A 242 9.53 -9.60 0.78
N PRO A 243 9.47 -8.97 -0.41
CA PRO A 243 8.86 -9.56 -1.61
C PRO A 243 9.56 -10.82 -2.15
N ASP A 244 10.78 -11.13 -1.69
CA ASP A 244 11.56 -12.33 -2.04
C ASP A 244 11.59 -13.35 -0.89
N TYR A 245 10.56 -13.35 -0.02
CA TYR A 245 10.51 -14.16 1.20
C TYR A 245 10.74 -15.66 0.94
N HIS A 246 10.05 -16.26 -0.03
CA HIS A 246 10.17 -17.69 -0.31
C HIS A 246 11.50 -18.04 -0.96
N VAL A 247 12.04 -17.17 -1.81
CA VAL A 247 13.40 -17.32 -2.37
C VAL A 247 14.44 -17.37 -1.26
N LYS A 248 14.36 -16.42 -0.31
CA LYS A 248 15.28 -16.34 0.82
C LYS A 248 15.11 -17.51 1.80
N ASP A 249 13.88 -17.93 2.09
CA ASP A 249 13.61 -19.08 2.98
C ASP A 249 14.25 -20.36 2.42
N LEU A 250 13.99 -20.71 1.16
CA LEU A 250 14.55 -21.91 0.54
C LEU A 250 16.08 -21.86 0.49
N PHE A 251 16.65 -20.72 0.08
CA PHE A 251 18.10 -20.55 -0.01
C PHE A 251 18.76 -20.73 1.37
N LYS A 252 18.24 -20.06 2.41
CA LYS A 252 18.79 -20.11 3.76
C LYS A 252 18.62 -21.48 4.42
N ALA A 253 17.53 -22.19 4.14
CA ALA A 253 17.32 -23.54 4.65
C ALA A 253 18.41 -24.48 4.14
N ILE A 254 18.66 -24.49 2.83
CA ILE A 254 19.69 -25.33 2.20
C ILE A 254 21.09 -24.92 2.65
N GLU A 255 21.38 -23.62 2.77
CA GLU A 255 22.68 -23.12 3.25
C GLU A 255 22.99 -23.61 4.68
N LYS A 256 21.96 -23.77 5.52
CA LYS A 256 22.08 -24.27 6.90
C LYS A 256 22.08 -25.79 7.01
N GLY A 257 21.93 -26.52 5.90
CA GLY A 257 21.78 -27.98 5.91
C GLY A 257 20.38 -28.49 6.30
N ASP A 258 19.38 -27.59 6.37
CA ASP A 258 17.97 -27.93 6.58
C ASP A 258 17.32 -28.27 5.24
N PHE A 259 17.70 -29.43 4.70
CA PHE A 259 17.32 -29.87 3.35
C PHE A 259 15.86 -30.31 3.30
N PRO A 260 14.99 -29.63 2.52
CA PRO A 260 13.61 -30.06 2.40
C PRO A 260 13.50 -31.32 1.54
N SER A 261 12.59 -32.21 1.93
CA SER A 261 12.34 -33.47 1.24
C SER A 261 10.85 -33.78 1.06
N TRP A 262 10.56 -34.56 0.01
CA TRP A 262 9.22 -34.98 -0.37
C TRP A 262 9.20 -36.47 -0.70
N GLY A 263 8.27 -37.20 -0.09
CA GLY A 263 7.88 -38.52 -0.56
C GLY A 263 7.18 -38.42 -1.91
N VAL A 264 7.60 -39.24 -2.87
CA VAL A 264 7.04 -39.30 -4.23
C VAL A 264 6.16 -40.52 -4.35
N TYR A 265 4.89 -40.29 -4.70
CA TYR A 265 3.85 -41.31 -4.78
C TYR A 265 3.14 -41.25 -6.13
N ILE A 266 2.50 -42.35 -6.50
CA ILE A 266 1.64 -42.46 -7.67
C ILE A 266 0.29 -43.09 -7.31
N GLN A 267 -0.77 -42.61 -7.96
CA GLN A 267 -2.01 -43.38 -8.14
C GLN A 267 -1.92 -44.11 -9.47
N VAL A 268 -2.50 -45.30 -9.58
CA VAL A 268 -2.41 -46.15 -10.78
C VAL A 268 -3.81 -46.60 -11.20
N MET A 269 -4.08 -46.56 -12.50
CA MET A 269 -5.32 -47.05 -13.11
C MET A 269 -4.98 -47.90 -14.34
N GLN A 270 -5.62 -49.06 -14.46
CA GLN A 270 -5.48 -49.93 -15.63
C GLN A 270 -6.27 -49.36 -16.82
N PRO A 271 -5.82 -49.55 -18.07
CA PRO A 271 -6.51 -48.98 -19.23
C PRO A 271 -7.97 -49.42 -19.38
N ASP A 272 -8.30 -50.65 -18.99
CA ASP A 272 -9.65 -51.21 -19.05
C ASP A 272 -10.61 -50.63 -18.00
N GLU A 273 -10.10 -50.00 -16.94
CA GLU A 273 -10.89 -49.33 -15.90
C GLU A 273 -11.42 -47.95 -16.34
N VAL A 274 -10.83 -47.34 -17.38
CA VAL A 274 -11.16 -45.96 -17.82
C VAL A 274 -12.64 -45.82 -18.19
N LYS A 275 -13.21 -46.81 -18.87
CA LYS A 275 -14.62 -46.82 -19.30
C LYS A 275 -15.61 -46.78 -18.13
N ASP A 276 -15.21 -47.28 -16.97
CA ASP A 276 -16.01 -47.40 -15.75
C ASP A 276 -15.54 -46.39 -14.68
N ALA A 277 -14.69 -45.44 -15.05
CA ALA A 277 -14.23 -44.40 -14.13
C ALA A 277 -15.41 -43.46 -13.77
N PRO A 278 -15.52 -43.03 -12.50
CA PRO A 278 -16.61 -42.16 -12.06
C PRO A 278 -16.51 -40.73 -12.62
N ILE A 279 -15.32 -40.36 -13.09
CA ILE A 279 -14.93 -39.04 -13.60
C ILE A 279 -14.19 -39.21 -14.93
N ASP A 280 -14.09 -38.13 -15.69
CA ASP A 280 -13.16 -38.07 -16.80
C ASP A 280 -11.72 -38.04 -16.24
N VAL A 281 -10.95 -39.08 -16.57
CA VAL A 281 -9.59 -39.27 -16.05
C VAL A 281 -8.58 -38.37 -16.77
N PHE A 282 -8.96 -37.77 -17.90
CA PHE A 282 -8.14 -36.87 -18.71
C PHE A 282 -8.50 -35.39 -18.52
N ASP A 283 -9.39 -35.11 -17.57
CA ASP A 283 -9.85 -33.76 -17.24
C ASP A 283 -9.13 -33.22 -15.99
N ASP A 284 -8.39 -32.13 -16.19
CA ASP A 284 -7.58 -31.45 -15.18
C ASP A 284 -8.38 -30.81 -14.04
N THR A 285 -9.69 -30.70 -14.17
CA THR A 285 -10.56 -30.14 -13.13
C THR A 285 -10.95 -31.18 -12.06
N TYR A 286 -10.58 -32.45 -12.27
CA TYR A 286 -10.90 -33.57 -11.37
C TYR A 286 -9.67 -34.23 -10.71
N THR A 287 -9.87 -34.66 -9.48
CA THR A 287 -8.95 -35.54 -8.73
C THR A 287 -9.41 -37.00 -8.76
N TRP A 288 -8.47 -37.94 -8.69
CA TRP A 288 -8.80 -39.36 -8.57
C TRP A 288 -9.07 -39.74 -7.10
N PRO A 289 -10.19 -40.40 -6.78
CA PRO A 289 -10.50 -40.79 -5.40
C PRO A 289 -9.44 -41.70 -4.80
N PHE A 290 -8.88 -41.33 -3.65
CA PHE A 290 -7.83 -42.10 -2.98
C PHE A 290 -8.32 -43.47 -2.49
N GLU A 291 -9.61 -43.62 -2.20
CA GLU A 291 -10.21 -44.88 -1.77
C GLU A 291 -10.22 -45.92 -2.90
N LYS A 292 -10.37 -45.49 -4.16
CA LYS A 292 -10.36 -46.37 -5.33
C LYS A 292 -8.96 -46.57 -5.88
N TYR A 293 -8.17 -45.50 -5.92
CA TYR A 293 -6.81 -45.49 -6.45
C TYR A 293 -5.84 -45.02 -5.35
N PRO A 294 -5.38 -45.92 -4.46
CA PRO A 294 -4.52 -45.53 -3.33
C PRO A 294 -3.13 -45.07 -3.79
N LEU A 295 -2.47 -44.28 -2.94
CA LEU A 295 -1.10 -43.85 -3.16
C LEU A 295 -0.13 -45.02 -2.97
N ARG A 296 0.70 -45.27 -3.99
CA ARG A 296 1.86 -46.17 -3.92
C ARG A 296 3.14 -45.33 -3.83
N LEU A 297 3.97 -45.60 -2.83
CA LEU A 297 5.28 -44.94 -2.70
C LEU A 297 6.20 -45.37 -3.85
N VAL A 298 6.97 -44.43 -4.37
CA VAL A 298 7.99 -44.66 -5.41
C VAL A 298 9.38 -44.35 -4.86
N GLY A 299 9.54 -43.17 -4.24
CA GLY A 299 10.84 -42.70 -3.81
C GLY A 299 10.77 -41.44 -2.95
N ARG A 300 11.92 -40.78 -2.78
CA ARG A 300 12.04 -39.50 -2.07
C ARG A 300 12.87 -38.52 -2.87
N MET A 301 12.39 -37.29 -2.98
CA MET A 301 13.13 -36.16 -3.53
C MET A 301 13.68 -35.30 -2.38
N THR A 302 14.96 -34.92 -2.41
CA THR A 302 15.57 -34.01 -1.43
C THR A 302 16.35 -32.91 -2.13
N LEU A 303 16.13 -31.65 -1.77
CA LEU A 303 16.88 -30.51 -2.30
C LEU A 303 18.08 -30.21 -1.39
N THR A 304 19.28 -30.38 -1.92
CA THR A 304 20.52 -30.43 -1.11
C THR A 304 21.53 -29.35 -1.47
N LYS A 305 21.33 -28.61 -2.57
CA LYS A 305 22.32 -27.65 -3.05
C LYS A 305 21.68 -26.41 -3.68
N ASN A 306 22.09 -25.23 -3.21
CA ASN A 306 21.72 -23.95 -3.81
C ASN A 306 22.31 -23.77 -5.21
N LEU A 307 21.67 -22.91 -5.99
CA LEU A 307 22.13 -22.50 -7.32
C LEU A 307 23.50 -21.82 -7.22
N ASN A 308 24.40 -22.04 -8.19
CA ASN A 308 25.66 -21.29 -8.21
C ASN A 308 25.43 -19.90 -8.82
N ASN A 309 24.57 -19.82 -9.84
CA ASN A 309 24.14 -18.57 -10.44
C ASN A 309 22.65 -18.65 -10.78
N TYR A 310 21.83 -17.78 -10.17
CA TYR A 310 20.38 -17.81 -10.37
C TYR A 310 19.98 -17.67 -11.84
N PHE A 311 20.65 -16.78 -12.59
CA PHE A 311 20.31 -16.53 -13.98
C PHE A 311 20.61 -17.77 -14.86
N GLN A 312 21.83 -18.29 -14.77
CA GLN A 312 22.25 -19.45 -15.57
C GLN A 312 21.52 -20.74 -15.15
N ASP A 313 21.44 -21.01 -13.85
CA ASP A 313 20.94 -22.29 -13.34
C ASP A 313 19.41 -22.34 -13.28
N LEU A 314 18.71 -21.21 -13.11
CA LEU A 314 17.25 -21.18 -12.91
C LEU A 314 16.51 -20.32 -13.93
N GLU A 315 16.95 -19.08 -14.18
CA GLU A 315 16.28 -18.21 -15.16
C GLU A 315 16.34 -18.82 -16.57
N GLN A 316 17.50 -19.34 -16.98
CA GLN A 316 17.69 -20.00 -18.28
C GLN A 316 17.22 -21.47 -18.34
N ALA A 317 16.83 -22.06 -17.21
CA ALA A 317 16.31 -23.43 -17.18
C ALA A 317 15.00 -23.54 -17.95
N CYS A 318 14.88 -24.57 -18.77
CA CYS A 318 13.75 -24.83 -19.65
C CYS A 318 13.16 -26.20 -19.31
N PHE A 319 11.94 -26.22 -18.78
CA PHE A 319 11.23 -27.43 -18.39
C PHE A 319 10.09 -27.68 -19.37
N SER A 320 9.98 -28.87 -19.95
CA SER A 320 8.91 -29.18 -20.89
C SER A 320 8.27 -30.51 -20.55
N PRO A 321 6.93 -30.62 -20.46
CA PRO A 321 6.29 -31.92 -20.32
C PRO A 321 6.55 -32.84 -21.53
N SER A 322 7.03 -32.33 -22.67
CA SER A 322 7.48 -33.16 -23.80
C SER A 322 8.80 -33.90 -23.55
N ASN A 323 9.54 -33.54 -22.50
CA ASN A 323 10.77 -34.23 -22.12
C ASN A 323 10.41 -35.43 -21.25
N MET A 324 10.08 -36.53 -21.91
CA MET A 324 9.78 -37.81 -21.26
C MET A 324 10.81 -38.84 -21.68
N VAL A 325 11.37 -39.56 -20.71
CA VAL A 325 12.27 -40.68 -20.97
C VAL A 325 11.45 -41.93 -21.29
N PRO A 326 12.03 -42.94 -21.96
CA PRO A 326 11.36 -44.21 -22.17
C PRO A 326 10.79 -44.79 -20.87
N GLY A 327 9.56 -45.29 -20.94
CA GLY A 327 8.82 -45.82 -19.79
C GLY A 327 7.84 -44.83 -19.15
N ILE A 328 7.84 -43.56 -19.58
CA ILE A 328 6.85 -42.53 -19.23
C ILE A 328 6.31 -41.90 -20.52
N GLY A 329 4.99 -41.70 -20.60
CA GLY A 329 4.34 -41.10 -21.77
C GLY A 329 3.18 -40.15 -21.41
N PRO A 330 2.69 -39.38 -22.40
CA PRO A 330 1.52 -38.52 -22.23
C PRO A 330 0.21 -39.32 -22.28
N SER A 331 -0.82 -38.85 -21.58
CA SER A 331 -2.18 -39.39 -21.73
C SER A 331 -2.98 -38.66 -22.82
N ALA A 332 -4.27 -38.99 -22.95
CA ALA A 332 -5.21 -38.33 -23.85
C ALA A 332 -5.72 -36.97 -23.33
N ASP A 333 -5.16 -36.47 -22.22
CA ASP A 333 -5.45 -35.14 -21.68
C ASP A 333 -5.09 -34.02 -22.69
N PRO A 334 -6.09 -33.27 -23.19
CA PRO A 334 -5.86 -32.26 -24.23
C PRO A 334 -5.00 -31.09 -23.75
N VAL A 335 -5.03 -30.76 -22.45
CA VAL A 335 -4.18 -29.70 -21.88
C VAL A 335 -2.74 -30.18 -21.85
N LEU A 336 -2.48 -31.40 -21.36
CA LEU A 336 -1.13 -31.99 -21.40
C LEU A 336 -0.58 -32.04 -22.83
N GLN A 337 -1.40 -32.47 -23.80
CA GLN A 337 -1.03 -32.53 -25.22
C GLN A 337 -0.61 -31.16 -25.77
N ALA A 338 -1.39 -30.11 -25.49
CA ALA A 338 -1.04 -28.75 -25.92
C ALA A 338 0.23 -28.21 -25.24
N ARG A 339 0.45 -28.55 -23.97
CA ARG A 339 1.66 -28.13 -23.21
C ARG A 339 2.93 -28.71 -23.81
N MET A 340 2.90 -29.92 -24.38
CA MET A 340 4.08 -30.52 -25.03
C MET A 340 4.60 -29.68 -26.21
N PHE A 341 3.72 -28.94 -26.91
CA PHE A 341 4.12 -27.96 -27.93
C PHE A 341 4.50 -26.61 -27.32
N SER A 342 3.65 -26.09 -26.42
CA SER A 342 3.74 -24.70 -25.97
C SER A 342 5.05 -24.38 -25.24
N TYR A 343 5.57 -25.31 -24.41
CA TYR A 343 6.78 -25.04 -23.63
C TYR A 343 8.03 -24.94 -24.50
N PRO A 344 8.37 -25.91 -25.38
CA PRO A 344 9.51 -25.78 -26.28
C PRO A 344 9.42 -24.54 -27.19
N ASP A 345 8.21 -24.17 -27.64
CA ASP A 345 8.01 -22.96 -28.44
C ASP A 345 8.38 -21.69 -27.67
N ALA A 346 7.83 -21.52 -26.46
CA ALA A 346 8.18 -20.39 -25.60
C ALA A 346 9.68 -20.34 -25.26
N HIS A 347 10.35 -21.49 -25.09
CA HIS A 347 11.79 -21.54 -24.83
C HIS A 347 12.63 -21.02 -26.02
N ARG A 348 12.23 -21.33 -27.26
CA ARG A 348 12.92 -20.86 -28.46
C ARG A 348 12.89 -19.34 -28.58
N TYR A 349 11.78 -18.71 -28.19
CA TYR A 349 11.66 -17.25 -28.12
C TYR A 349 12.43 -16.65 -26.94
N ARG A 350 12.21 -17.20 -25.74
CA ARG A 350 12.69 -16.62 -24.47
C ARG A 350 14.21 -16.72 -24.30
N VAL A 351 14.78 -17.87 -24.62
CA VAL A 351 16.20 -18.18 -24.37
C VAL A 351 16.98 -18.28 -25.67
N GLY A 352 16.36 -18.86 -26.70
CA GLY A 352 16.94 -18.99 -28.04
C GLY A 352 16.77 -20.40 -28.60
N PRO A 353 16.99 -20.59 -29.92
CA PRO A 353 16.72 -21.86 -30.60
C PRO A 353 17.49 -23.06 -30.05
N ASN A 354 18.70 -22.82 -29.54
CA ASN A 354 19.61 -23.83 -29.00
C ASN A 354 19.63 -23.90 -27.46
N TYR A 355 18.53 -23.51 -26.78
CA TYR A 355 18.44 -23.48 -25.31
C TYR A 355 18.82 -24.81 -24.62
N PHE A 356 18.60 -25.95 -25.28
CA PHE A 356 18.91 -27.29 -24.78
C PHE A 356 20.43 -27.57 -24.68
N GLN A 357 21.26 -26.74 -25.29
CA GLN A 357 22.72 -26.85 -25.18
C GLN A 357 23.27 -26.15 -23.92
N LEU A 358 22.48 -25.29 -23.26
CA LEU A 358 22.89 -24.58 -22.06
C LEU A 358 23.11 -25.55 -20.88
N PRO A 359 24.06 -25.27 -19.96
CA PRO A 359 24.44 -26.21 -18.90
C PRO A 359 23.29 -26.75 -18.05
N CYS A 360 22.30 -25.93 -17.68
CA CYS A 360 21.14 -26.33 -16.89
C CYS A 360 20.08 -27.15 -17.65
N ASN A 361 20.18 -27.19 -18.99
CA ASN A 361 19.23 -27.90 -19.85
C ASN A 361 19.86 -29.12 -20.52
N LYS A 362 21.20 -29.19 -20.54
CA LYS A 362 21.96 -30.23 -21.20
C LYS A 362 21.80 -31.56 -20.44
N PRO A 363 21.45 -32.66 -21.13
CA PRO A 363 21.41 -33.98 -20.50
C PRO A 363 22.83 -34.49 -20.18
N ILE A 364 22.90 -35.43 -19.25
CA ILE A 364 24.16 -36.06 -18.85
C ILE A 364 24.64 -37.13 -19.84
N ASN A 365 23.72 -37.71 -20.60
CA ASN A 365 24.05 -38.71 -21.61
C ASN A 365 24.59 -38.08 -22.89
N LYS A 366 25.19 -38.90 -23.74
CA LYS A 366 25.74 -38.45 -25.03
C LYS A 366 24.59 -38.12 -25.98
N VAL A 367 24.39 -36.84 -26.27
CA VAL A 367 23.44 -36.39 -27.29
C VAL A 367 24.04 -36.55 -28.69
N TYR A 368 23.39 -37.34 -29.53
CA TYR A 368 23.70 -37.43 -30.96
C TYR A 368 22.43 -37.21 -31.78
N ALA A 369 22.18 -35.94 -32.15
CA ALA A 369 21.02 -35.52 -32.94
C ALA A 369 21.49 -34.95 -34.28
N PRO A 370 21.95 -35.80 -35.23
CA PRO A 370 22.59 -35.36 -36.45
C PRO A 370 21.67 -34.58 -37.42
N TYR A 371 20.38 -34.46 -37.13
CA TYR A 371 19.42 -33.75 -37.99
C TYR A 371 19.00 -32.39 -37.43
N VAL A 372 19.57 -31.98 -36.29
CA VAL A 372 19.41 -30.65 -35.69
C VAL A 372 20.76 -29.95 -35.77
N ARG A 373 20.86 -28.94 -36.63
CA ARG A 373 22.10 -28.21 -36.97
C ARG A 373 21.90 -26.70 -36.88
N ASP A 374 23.03 -26.00 -36.78
CA ASP A 374 23.13 -24.54 -36.93
C ASP A 374 22.23 -23.78 -35.94
N GLY A 375 21.75 -22.59 -36.35
CA GLY A 375 20.94 -21.70 -35.53
C GLY A 375 21.76 -20.80 -34.59
N PRO A 376 21.20 -19.67 -34.14
CA PRO A 376 21.83 -18.81 -33.14
C PRO A 376 22.22 -19.56 -31.86
N GLY A 377 23.41 -19.27 -31.33
CA GLY A 377 23.86 -19.79 -30.03
C GLY A 377 24.33 -21.26 -30.02
N THR A 378 24.72 -21.82 -31.16
CA THR A 378 25.28 -23.19 -31.23
C THR A 378 26.65 -23.26 -30.58
N ILE A 379 26.79 -24.13 -29.57
CA ILE A 379 28.00 -24.26 -28.74
C ILE A 379 28.45 -25.73 -28.55
N ASN A 380 27.77 -26.68 -29.19
CA ASN A 380 28.07 -28.12 -29.08
C ASN A 380 29.03 -28.66 -30.15
N GLY A 381 29.65 -27.79 -30.97
CA GLY A 381 30.51 -28.18 -32.10
C GLY A 381 29.76 -28.62 -33.36
N ASN A 382 28.43 -28.51 -33.37
CA ASN A 382 27.55 -28.73 -34.52
C ASN A 382 27.74 -30.07 -35.25
N TYR A 383 28.23 -31.08 -34.55
CA TYR A 383 28.54 -32.42 -35.10
C TYR A 383 29.54 -32.45 -36.26
N GLY A 384 30.32 -31.38 -36.46
CA GLY A 384 31.38 -31.32 -37.48
C GLY A 384 30.85 -31.56 -38.90
N GLY A 385 31.55 -32.44 -39.65
CA GLY A 385 31.19 -32.81 -41.02
C GLY A 385 30.24 -34.01 -41.13
N ASP A 386 29.55 -34.40 -40.05
CA ASP A 386 28.61 -35.52 -40.07
C ASP A 386 27.42 -35.22 -40.99
N PRO A 387 26.98 -36.19 -41.85
CA PRO A 387 25.79 -36.04 -42.67
C PRO A 387 24.56 -35.60 -41.85
N ASP A 388 23.81 -34.64 -42.38
CA ASP A 388 22.68 -33.98 -41.74
C ASP A 388 21.30 -34.41 -42.31
N TYR A 389 21.27 -35.55 -43.02
CA TYR A 389 20.07 -36.15 -43.61
C TYR A 389 19.92 -37.63 -43.22
N VAL A 390 18.67 -38.09 -43.15
CA VAL A 390 18.33 -39.47 -42.76
C VAL A 390 18.79 -40.50 -43.78
N GLY A 391 19.17 -41.70 -43.32
CA GLY A 391 19.52 -42.82 -44.20
C GLY A 391 20.90 -42.73 -44.89
N SER A 392 21.78 -41.82 -44.45
CA SER A 392 23.14 -41.73 -44.99
C SER A 392 23.98 -42.97 -44.68
N GLU A 393 24.55 -43.61 -45.71
CA GLU A 393 25.53 -44.69 -45.55
C GLU A 393 26.95 -44.18 -45.25
N LEU A 394 27.22 -42.89 -45.46
CA LEU A 394 28.52 -42.27 -45.14
C LEU A 394 28.79 -42.29 -43.62
N ARG A 395 27.71 -42.24 -42.83
CA ARG A 395 27.75 -42.40 -41.38
C ARG A 395 26.47 -43.09 -40.89
N PRO A 396 26.46 -44.43 -40.84
CA PRO A 396 25.29 -45.18 -40.39
C PRO A 396 24.94 -44.85 -38.93
N VAL A 397 23.65 -44.69 -38.65
CA VAL A 397 23.11 -44.42 -37.31
C VAL A 397 22.23 -45.57 -36.86
N SER A 398 22.45 -46.07 -35.64
CA SER A 398 21.59 -47.09 -35.02
C SER A 398 20.34 -46.46 -34.42
N THR A 399 19.19 -47.11 -34.58
CA THR A 399 17.91 -46.71 -33.97
C THR A 399 17.58 -47.59 -32.76
N SER A 400 16.88 -47.03 -31.77
CA SER A 400 16.30 -47.82 -30.69
C SER A 400 15.15 -48.68 -31.22
N LYS A 401 14.98 -49.89 -30.66
CA LYS A 401 13.82 -50.77 -30.92
C LYS A 401 12.72 -50.64 -29.85
N ARG A 402 12.92 -49.79 -28.84
CA ARG A 402 11.97 -49.60 -27.73
C ARG A 402 10.78 -48.78 -28.23
N VAL A 403 9.57 -49.29 -28.01
CA VAL A 403 8.33 -48.53 -28.26
C VAL A 403 8.36 -47.30 -27.35
N GLN A 404 8.43 -46.11 -27.94
CA GLN A 404 8.65 -44.89 -27.16
C GLN A 404 7.39 -44.39 -26.46
N VAL A 405 6.20 -44.64 -27.02
CA VAL A 405 4.94 -44.04 -26.54
C VAL A 405 3.74 -44.97 -26.82
N PRO A 406 3.60 -46.13 -26.14
CA PRO A 406 2.37 -46.90 -26.22
C PRO A 406 1.32 -46.21 -25.36
N THR A 407 0.60 -45.24 -25.94
CA THR A 407 -0.43 -44.48 -25.24
C THR A 407 -1.73 -44.60 -26.02
N HIS A 408 -2.80 -45.03 -25.34
CA HIS A 408 -4.18 -45.05 -25.84
C HIS A 408 -4.27 -45.35 -27.35
N GLU A 409 -3.93 -46.58 -27.75
CA GLU A 409 -3.67 -46.91 -29.16
C GLU A 409 -4.94 -46.92 -30.04
N ASP A 410 -6.09 -47.17 -29.44
CA ASP A 410 -7.37 -47.29 -30.13
C ASP A 410 -8.18 -46.00 -30.07
N TRP A 411 -8.31 -45.32 -31.21
CA TRP A 411 -9.18 -44.16 -31.38
C TRP A 411 -10.39 -44.52 -32.25
N SER A 412 -11.60 -44.23 -31.77
CA SER A 412 -12.84 -44.41 -32.54
C SER A 412 -13.61 -43.09 -32.63
N GLY A 413 -13.91 -42.64 -33.85
CA GLY A 413 -14.63 -41.38 -34.08
C GLY A 413 -14.21 -40.63 -35.34
N HIS A 414 -14.69 -39.39 -35.47
CA HIS A 414 -14.30 -38.45 -36.52
C HIS A 414 -13.49 -37.30 -35.91
N VAL A 415 -12.57 -36.71 -36.69
CA VAL A 415 -11.94 -35.44 -36.32
C VAL A 415 -13.03 -34.37 -36.26
N THR A 416 -13.22 -33.78 -35.07
CA THR A 416 -14.28 -32.78 -34.82
C THR A 416 -13.74 -31.59 -34.02
N ALA A 417 -14.40 -30.44 -34.14
CA ALA A 417 -14.29 -29.41 -33.12
C ALA A 417 -15.08 -29.88 -31.89
N PHE A 418 -14.42 -29.92 -30.74
CA PHE A 418 -15.03 -30.30 -29.47
C PHE A 418 -14.70 -29.22 -28.44
N ALA A 419 -15.71 -28.86 -27.64
CA ALA A 419 -15.56 -27.98 -26.49
C ALA A 419 -16.30 -28.62 -25.33
N THR A 420 -15.67 -28.70 -24.15
CA THR A 420 -16.33 -29.26 -22.99
C THR A 420 -17.52 -28.41 -22.56
N SER A 421 -18.56 -29.07 -22.05
CA SER A 421 -19.75 -28.43 -21.49
C SER A 421 -19.80 -28.62 -19.99
N ILE A 422 -20.38 -27.65 -19.29
CA ILE A 422 -20.56 -27.71 -17.85
C ILE A 422 -21.71 -28.65 -17.50
N THR A 423 -21.52 -29.48 -16.47
CA THR A 423 -22.51 -30.42 -15.95
C THR A 423 -22.54 -30.39 -14.41
N ASP A 424 -23.55 -30.99 -13.80
CA ASP A 424 -23.64 -31.08 -12.33
C ASP A 424 -22.42 -31.78 -11.68
N LYS A 425 -21.74 -32.66 -12.42
CA LYS A 425 -20.53 -33.35 -11.97
C LYS A 425 -19.40 -32.37 -11.63
N ASP A 426 -19.32 -31.24 -12.33
CA ASP A 426 -18.26 -30.24 -12.14
C ASP A 426 -18.33 -29.61 -10.74
N PHE A 427 -19.48 -29.70 -10.06
CA PHE A 427 -19.68 -29.20 -8.71
C PHE A 427 -19.57 -30.28 -7.62
N GLU A 428 -19.47 -31.56 -7.97
CA GLU A 428 -19.45 -32.66 -6.97
C GLU A 428 -18.19 -32.66 -6.10
N GLN A 429 -17.00 -32.66 -6.71
CA GLN A 429 -15.74 -32.60 -5.97
C GLN A 429 -15.55 -31.26 -5.23
N PRO A 430 -15.86 -30.10 -5.83
CA PRO A 430 -15.95 -28.83 -5.10
C PRO A 430 -16.84 -28.88 -3.86
N ARG A 431 -18.06 -29.43 -3.96
CA ARG A 431 -18.97 -29.62 -2.81
C ARG A 431 -18.33 -30.49 -1.73
N ALA A 432 -17.61 -31.55 -2.12
CA ALA A 432 -16.87 -32.39 -1.18
C ALA A 432 -15.73 -31.62 -0.49
N LEU A 433 -14.97 -30.83 -1.25
CA LEU A 433 -13.90 -29.98 -0.74
C LEU A 433 -14.45 -28.91 0.21
N TRP A 434 -15.62 -28.33 -0.06
CA TRP A 434 -16.24 -27.34 0.81
C TRP A 434 -16.52 -27.90 2.20
N LYS A 435 -17.03 -29.15 2.26
CA LYS A 435 -17.23 -29.88 3.52
C LYS A 435 -15.93 -30.14 4.26
N ILE A 436 -14.80 -30.24 3.56
CA ILE A 436 -13.47 -30.36 4.17
C ILE A 436 -13.04 -29.00 4.73
N ILE A 437 -13.11 -27.93 3.92
CA ILE A 437 -12.77 -26.55 4.34
C ILE A 437 -13.58 -26.13 5.57
N CYS A 438 -14.88 -26.43 5.62
CA CYS A 438 -15.72 -26.13 6.79
C CYS A 438 -15.33 -26.91 8.06
N LYS A 439 -14.57 -28.01 7.94
CA LYS A 439 -14.05 -28.77 9.08
C LYS A 439 -12.64 -28.33 9.49
N GLU A 440 -11.93 -27.63 8.61
CA GLU A 440 -10.60 -27.08 8.91
C GLU A 440 -10.72 -25.93 9.93
N PRO A 441 -9.78 -25.80 10.88
CA PRO A 441 -9.79 -24.68 11.82
C PRO A 441 -9.76 -23.33 11.09
N LYS A 442 -10.76 -22.48 11.38
CA LYS A 442 -11.01 -21.19 10.70
C LYS A 442 -11.15 -21.29 9.16
N GLY A 443 -11.38 -22.48 8.60
CA GLY A 443 -11.31 -22.71 7.15
C GLY A 443 -12.41 -21.97 6.38
N LYS A 444 -13.65 -21.99 6.88
CA LYS A 444 -14.78 -21.25 6.29
C LYS A 444 -14.54 -19.74 6.37
N GLU A 445 -14.15 -19.24 7.54
CA GLU A 445 -13.91 -17.83 7.81
C GLU A 445 -12.77 -17.30 6.95
N GLN A 446 -11.68 -18.05 6.85
CA GLN A 446 -10.54 -17.67 6.03
C GLN A 446 -10.90 -17.70 4.54
N PHE A 447 -11.66 -18.68 4.07
CA PHE A 447 -12.15 -18.70 2.68
C PHE A 447 -12.93 -17.42 2.34
N LEU A 448 -13.83 -17.00 3.23
CA LEU A 448 -14.63 -15.79 3.05
C LEU A 448 -13.78 -14.53 3.14
N HIS A 449 -12.87 -14.45 4.12
CA HIS A 449 -11.91 -13.36 4.24
C HIS A 449 -11.07 -13.18 2.97
N ASN A 450 -10.79 -14.28 2.26
CA ASN A 450 -9.98 -14.24 1.05
C ASN A 450 -10.78 -13.82 -0.20
N ILE A 451 -12.07 -14.17 -0.27
CA ILE A 451 -12.90 -13.90 -1.45
C ILE A 451 -13.56 -12.52 -1.40
N LEU A 452 -14.04 -12.08 -0.24
CA LEU A 452 -14.82 -10.84 -0.09
C LEU A 452 -14.08 -9.59 -0.62
N PRO A 453 -12.77 -9.40 -0.35
CA PRO A 453 -12.03 -8.27 -0.91
C PRO A 453 -11.97 -8.26 -2.44
N THR A 454 -12.13 -9.41 -3.10
CA THR A 454 -12.16 -9.45 -4.57
C THR A 454 -13.47 -8.96 -5.16
N LEU A 455 -14.50 -8.76 -4.32
CA LEU A 455 -15.82 -8.31 -4.72
C LEU A 455 -16.03 -6.80 -4.50
N SER A 456 -15.13 -6.10 -3.81
CA SER A 456 -15.31 -4.67 -3.45
C SER A 456 -15.58 -3.79 -4.66
N ASP A 457 -14.77 -3.99 -5.71
CA ASP A 457 -14.67 -3.05 -6.84
C ASP A 457 -15.27 -3.59 -8.14
N ILE A 458 -16.03 -4.69 -8.09
CA ILE A 458 -16.71 -5.27 -9.26
C ILE A 458 -18.17 -4.78 -9.35
N PRO A 459 -18.81 -4.80 -10.55
CA PRO A 459 -20.21 -4.40 -10.70
C PRO A 459 -21.17 -5.24 -9.85
N ASP A 460 -22.23 -4.64 -9.30
CA ASP A 460 -23.16 -5.32 -8.38
C ASP A 460 -23.79 -6.58 -8.97
N LYS A 461 -24.20 -6.53 -10.25
CA LYS A 461 -24.70 -7.70 -10.97
C LYS A 461 -23.68 -8.86 -10.96
N MET A 462 -22.40 -8.55 -11.11
CA MET A 462 -21.33 -9.54 -11.09
C MET A 462 -21.12 -10.09 -9.68
N LYS A 463 -21.22 -9.25 -8.63
CA LYS A 463 -21.19 -9.70 -7.23
C LYS A 463 -22.25 -10.78 -6.99
N ASP A 464 -23.49 -10.53 -7.41
CA ASP A 464 -24.59 -11.50 -7.29
C ASP A 464 -24.29 -12.81 -8.02
N GLN A 465 -23.74 -12.73 -9.24
CA GLN A 465 -23.35 -13.92 -10.01
C GLN A 465 -22.23 -14.72 -9.33
N VAL A 466 -21.24 -14.06 -8.73
CA VAL A 466 -20.18 -14.75 -7.96
C VAL A 466 -20.78 -15.43 -6.73
N ILE A 467 -21.69 -14.77 -6.03
CA ILE A 467 -22.39 -15.36 -4.87
C ILE A 467 -23.21 -16.58 -5.30
N GLU A 468 -23.94 -16.52 -6.42
CA GLU A 468 -24.69 -17.65 -6.97
C GLU A 468 -23.77 -18.80 -7.39
N TYR A 469 -22.64 -18.48 -8.03
CA TYR A 469 -21.65 -19.45 -8.49
C TYR A 469 -21.07 -20.28 -7.33
N PHE A 470 -20.71 -19.66 -6.21
CA PHE A 470 -20.33 -20.39 -5.00
C PHE A 470 -21.54 -20.98 -4.26
N GLY A 471 -22.72 -20.37 -4.34
CA GLY A 471 -23.96 -20.89 -3.77
C GLY A 471 -24.34 -22.29 -4.32
N ALA A 472 -23.99 -22.58 -5.57
CA ALA A 472 -24.16 -23.91 -6.18
C ALA A 472 -23.41 -25.05 -5.45
N LEU A 473 -22.47 -24.72 -4.56
CA LEU A 473 -21.69 -25.67 -3.76
C LEU A 473 -22.42 -26.17 -2.51
N SER A 474 -23.67 -25.77 -2.26
CA SER A 474 -24.37 -26.25 -1.07
C SER A 474 -25.89 -26.10 -1.14
N ALA A 475 -26.62 -27.20 -0.95
CA ALA A 475 -28.04 -27.16 -0.53
C ALA A 475 -28.21 -26.56 0.89
N THR A 476 -27.09 -26.37 1.61
CA THR A 476 -26.97 -25.87 3.00
C THR A 476 -26.16 -24.57 3.10
N MET A 477 -25.80 -23.91 1.99
CA MET A 477 -25.46 -22.50 2.04
C MET A 477 -26.80 -21.79 2.14
N ALA A 478 -27.42 -21.89 3.32
CA ALA A 478 -28.13 -20.73 3.80
C ALA A 478 -27.17 -19.54 3.59
N PRO A 479 -27.64 -18.40 3.03
CA PRO A 479 -26.79 -17.25 2.81
C PRO A 479 -25.96 -17.08 4.06
N ILE A 480 -24.62 -17.19 3.93
CA ILE A 480 -23.73 -17.22 5.09
C ILE A 480 -24.12 -16.02 5.90
N SER A 481 -24.75 -16.28 7.05
CA SER A 481 -25.23 -15.17 7.83
C SER A 481 -23.97 -14.47 8.26
N PHE A 482 -23.94 -13.15 8.10
CA PHE A 482 -22.87 -12.34 8.68
C PHE A 482 -22.63 -12.71 10.17
N LEU A 483 -23.70 -13.18 10.84
CA LEU A 483 -23.69 -13.76 12.19
C LEU A 483 -22.87 -15.04 12.41
N ASP A 484 -22.64 -15.83 11.35
CA ASP A 484 -21.91 -17.10 11.42
C ASP A 484 -20.41 -16.94 11.15
N CYS A 485 -19.95 -15.71 10.88
CA CYS A 485 -18.53 -15.37 10.76
C CYS A 485 -17.88 -15.20 12.14
N SER A 486 -16.54 -15.32 12.22
CA SER A 486 -15.84 -15.01 13.47
C SER A 486 -16.03 -13.54 13.87
N GLN A 487 -15.92 -13.25 15.16
CA GLN A 487 -16.04 -11.89 15.69
C GLN A 487 -15.02 -10.93 15.04
N GLU A 488 -13.83 -11.41 14.70
CA GLU A 488 -12.79 -10.67 13.97
C GLU A 488 -13.24 -10.28 12.56
N VAL A 489 -13.81 -11.22 11.79
CA VAL A 489 -14.32 -10.96 10.43
C VAL A 489 -15.56 -10.07 10.48
N GLN A 490 -16.41 -10.26 11.48
CA GLN A 490 -17.55 -9.38 11.73
C GLN A 490 -17.12 -7.95 12.03
N LEU A 491 -16.10 -7.77 12.87
CA LEU A 491 -15.51 -6.45 13.17
C LEU A 491 -14.92 -5.80 11.93
N HIS A 492 -14.15 -6.54 11.14
CA HIS A 492 -13.50 -5.98 9.96
C HIS A 492 -14.52 -5.54 8.89
N ILE A 493 -15.55 -6.37 8.66
CA ILE A 493 -16.67 -6.00 7.78
C ILE A 493 -17.43 -4.80 8.35
N ALA A 494 -17.65 -4.75 9.67
CA ALA A 494 -18.28 -3.61 10.33
C ALA A 494 -17.46 -2.33 10.12
N GLU A 495 -16.13 -2.37 10.25
CA GLU A 495 -15.24 -1.21 10.09
C GLU A 495 -15.23 -0.62 8.68
N ILE A 496 -15.50 -1.42 7.65
CA ILE A 496 -15.54 -0.96 6.25
C ILE A 496 -16.94 -0.53 5.79
N LEU A 497 -17.98 -0.80 6.59
CA LEU A 497 -19.36 -0.43 6.24
C LEU A 497 -19.60 1.06 6.53
N PRO A 498 -20.40 1.75 5.69
CA PRO A 498 -20.85 3.10 6.00
C PRO A 498 -21.58 3.18 7.34
N GLN A 499 -21.41 4.27 8.09
CA GLN A 499 -22.07 4.53 9.39
C GLN A 499 -23.58 4.27 9.38
N GLY A 500 -24.27 4.66 8.30
CA GLY A 500 -25.70 4.41 8.13
C GLY A 500 -26.09 2.93 8.03
N ASP A 501 -25.23 2.12 7.41
CA ASP A 501 -25.45 0.67 7.27
C ASP A 501 -25.06 -0.09 8.53
N LEU A 502 -24.01 0.35 9.23
CA LEU A 502 -23.66 -0.09 10.58
C LEU A 502 -24.81 0.11 11.57
N ALA A 503 -25.41 1.31 11.57
CA ALA A 503 -26.54 1.63 12.44
C ALA A 503 -27.76 0.73 12.14
N ARG A 504 -28.08 0.53 10.85
CA ARG A 504 -29.13 -0.40 10.42
C ARG A 504 -28.83 -1.83 10.85
N LEU A 505 -27.59 -2.27 10.70
CA LEU A 505 -27.13 -3.61 11.09
C LEU A 505 -27.25 -3.83 12.60
N SER A 506 -26.86 -2.85 13.41
CA SER A 506 -27.00 -2.85 14.87
C SER A 506 -28.46 -2.90 15.32
N LEU A 507 -29.36 -2.17 14.66
CA LEU A 507 -30.79 -2.12 14.99
C LEU A 507 -31.55 -3.37 14.53
N THR A 508 -31.19 -3.93 13.40
CA THR A 508 -31.89 -5.08 12.81
C THR A 508 -31.34 -6.42 13.31
N CYS A 509 -30.11 -6.46 13.84
CA CYS A 509 -29.46 -7.69 14.27
C CYS A 509 -28.92 -7.65 15.70
N ARG A 510 -29.72 -8.18 16.63
CA ARG A 510 -29.42 -8.20 18.08
C ARG A 510 -28.08 -8.86 18.44
N ALA A 511 -27.65 -9.86 17.68
CA ALA A 511 -26.41 -10.59 17.96
C ALA A 511 -25.13 -9.85 17.52
N LEU A 512 -25.27 -8.83 16.66
CA LEU A 512 -24.14 -7.98 16.22
C LEU A 512 -24.14 -6.62 16.89
N HIS A 513 -25.18 -6.32 17.67
CA HIS A 513 -25.31 -5.07 18.41
C HIS A 513 -24.09 -4.82 19.30
N SER A 514 -23.66 -5.80 20.11
CA SER A 514 -22.49 -5.64 21.00
C SER A 514 -21.15 -5.48 20.26
N LEU A 515 -21.09 -5.87 18.98
CA LEU A 515 -19.91 -5.77 18.14
C LEU A 515 -19.87 -4.43 17.39
N THR A 516 -21.02 -4.02 16.86
CA THR A 516 -21.18 -2.80 16.07
C THR A 516 -21.34 -1.56 16.94
N GLU A 517 -21.92 -1.67 18.14
CA GLU A 517 -22.16 -0.54 19.04
C GLU A 517 -20.87 0.22 19.42
N PRO A 518 -19.76 -0.45 19.81
CA PRO A 518 -18.47 0.24 19.99
C PRO A 518 -17.96 0.97 18.76
N VAL A 519 -18.14 0.38 17.56
CA VAL A 519 -17.68 0.97 16.29
C VAL A 519 -18.53 2.19 15.92
N ILE A 520 -19.86 2.08 16.07
CA ILE A 520 -20.82 3.17 15.80
C ILE A 520 -20.54 4.39 16.67
N TYR A 521 -20.28 4.18 17.97
CA TYR A 521 -20.02 5.27 18.91
C TYR A 521 -18.54 5.67 18.98
N SER A 522 -17.61 4.98 18.30
CA SER A 522 -16.17 5.30 18.40
C SER A 522 -15.82 6.71 17.92
N SER A 523 -16.59 7.22 16.96
CA SER A 523 -16.44 8.56 16.39
C SER A 523 -17.79 9.26 16.35
N VAL A 524 -17.83 10.48 16.88
CA VAL A 524 -18.98 11.38 16.80
C VAL A 524 -18.60 12.49 15.84
N THR A 525 -19.26 12.52 14.68
CA THR A 525 -19.01 13.53 13.65
C THR A 525 -20.29 14.32 13.38
N PHE A 526 -20.20 15.64 13.48
CA PHE A 526 -21.25 16.56 13.08
C PHE A 526 -20.69 17.44 11.96
N GLU A 527 -21.11 17.16 10.74
CA GLU A 527 -20.83 17.99 9.57
C GLU A 527 -22.07 18.80 9.21
N TRP A 528 -21.89 20.09 8.91
CA TRP A 528 -22.96 20.91 8.35
C TRP A 528 -22.42 21.83 7.25
N ALA A 529 -23.13 21.88 6.13
CA ALA A 529 -22.87 22.81 5.04
C ALA A 529 -24.17 23.51 4.63
N ARG A 530 -24.19 24.86 4.68
CA ARG A 530 -25.25 25.71 4.10
C ARG A 530 -26.69 25.37 4.55
N GLU A 531 -26.90 25.21 5.86
CA GLU A 531 -28.24 25.23 6.48
C GLU A 531 -28.37 26.43 7.43
N PHE A 532 -29.60 26.78 7.84
CA PHE A 532 -29.89 27.94 8.70
C PHE A 532 -29.41 27.78 10.15
N TYR A 533 -29.08 26.56 10.63
CA TYR A 533 -28.74 26.28 12.05
C TYR A 533 -27.73 25.13 12.23
N PRO A 534 -26.88 25.15 13.30
CA PRO A 534 -26.15 23.95 13.75
C PRO A 534 -27.12 22.80 14.08
N PRO A 535 -26.74 21.52 13.88
CA PRO A 535 -27.55 20.34 14.22
C PRO A 535 -27.69 20.10 15.74
N ILE A 536 -28.15 21.11 16.46
CA ILE A 536 -28.24 21.16 17.92
C ILE A 536 -29.27 20.19 18.47
N THR A 537 -30.37 19.98 17.73
CA THR A 537 -31.39 19.00 18.11
C THR A 537 -30.78 17.60 18.18
N GLN A 538 -29.95 17.25 17.20
CA GLN A 538 -29.26 15.97 17.10
C GLN A 538 -28.19 15.83 18.21
N LEU A 539 -27.42 16.89 18.48
CA LEU A 539 -26.46 16.89 19.59
C LEU A 539 -27.16 16.70 20.95
N LEU A 540 -28.26 17.41 21.21
CA LEU A 540 -29.02 17.26 22.46
C LEU A 540 -29.67 15.88 22.60
N GLN A 541 -30.10 15.25 21.48
CA GLN A 541 -30.56 13.86 21.48
C GLN A 541 -29.42 12.88 21.82
N LEU A 542 -28.21 13.11 21.28
CA LEU A 542 -27.03 12.34 21.65
C LEU A 542 -26.72 12.51 23.14
N LEU A 543 -26.71 13.74 23.65
CA LEU A 543 -26.49 14.02 25.07
C LEU A 543 -27.52 13.35 25.97
N ARG A 544 -28.81 13.40 25.60
CA ARG A 544 -29.86 12.68 26.32
C ARG A 544 -29.57 11.19 26.39
N THR A 545 -29.08 10.62 25.30
CA THR A 545 -28.71 9.20 25.20
C THR A 545 -27.51 8.87 26.07
N LEU A 546 -26.43 9.66 26.02
CA LEU A 546 -25.23 9.46 26.81
C LEU A 546 -25.47 9.65 28.31
N LEU A 547 -26.27 10.66 28.69
CA LEU A 547 -26.69 10.88 30.08
C LEU A 547 -27.53 9.71 30.61
N GLY A 548 -28.41 9.14 29.78
CA GLY A 548 -29.22 7.97 30.12
C GLY A 548 -28.49 6.62 30.07
N ARG A 549 -27.43 6.51 29.25
CA ARG A 549 -26.61 5.31 29.03
C ARG A 549 -25.12 5.61 29.17
N GLN A 550 -24.69 5.92 30.39
CA GLN A 550 -23.30 6.31 30.67
C GLN A 550 -22.24 5.29 30.24
N GLY A 551 -22.61 4.01 30.08
CA GLY A 551 -21.72 2.97 29.54
C GLY A 551 -21.26 3.19 28.09
N LEU A 552 -21.91 4.08 27.34
CA LEU A 552 -21.51 4.45 25.98
C LEU A 552 -20.37 5.48 25.96
N CYS A 553 -20.26 6.32 26.98
CA CYS A 553 -19.31 7.43 26.99
C CYS A 553 -17.83 6.99 26.86
N PRO A 554 -17.37 5.88 27.47
CA PRO A 554 -16.01 5.39 27.28
C PRO A 554 -15.70 4.85 25.88
N LEU A 555 -16.72 4.62 25.04
CA LEU A 555 -16.54 4.10 23.67
C LEU A 555 -16.15 5.21 22.69
N ILE A 556 -16.59 6.45 22.93
CA ILE A 556 -16.29 7.59 22.05
C ILE A 556 -14.83 8.01 22.23
N ARG A 557 -14.06 7.90 21.14
CA ARG A 557 -12.64 8.28 21.05
C ARG A 557 -12.45 9.58 20.26
N HIS A 558 -13.29 9.84 19.26
CA HIS A 558 -13.18 11.02 18.40
C HIS A 558 -14.47 11.84 18.43
N ALA A 559 -14.32 13.16 18.48
CA ALA A 559 -15.40 14.13 18.43
C ALA A 559 -15.01 15.23 17.44
N ASP A 560 -15.59 15.20 16.24
CA ASP A 560 -15.30 16.13 15.14
C ASP A 560 -16.58 16.91 14.79
N PHE A 561 -16.54 18.22 14.95
CA PHE A 561 -17.66 19.14 14.72
C PHE A 561 -17.25 20.17 13.67
N GLU A 562 -17.55 19.89 12.41
CA GLU A 562 -17.15 20.69 11.25
C GLU A 562 -18.35 21.46 10.65
N GLY A 563 -18.17 22.75 10.38
CA GLY A 563 -19.19 23.58 9.76
C GLY A 563 -18.66 24.95 9.31
N PHE A 564 -19.22 25.47 8.21
CA PHE A 564 -18.84 26.74 7.58
C PHE A 564 -20.04 27.70 7.53
N GLY A 565 -20.27 28.44 8.63
CA GLY A 565 -21.30 29.50 8.76
C GLY A 565 -22.76 29.10 8.46
N TYR A 566 -23.68 30.04 8.64
CA TYR A 566 -25.07 29.93 8.17
C TYR A 566 -25.43 31.10 7.24
N ILE A 567 -26.52 30.95 6.50
CA ILE A 567 -27.05 31.99 5.61
C ILE A 567 -28.32 32.53 6.28
N ASP A 568 -28.42 33.84 6.50
CA ASP A 568 -29.63 34.46 7.06
C ASP A 568 -30.78 34.53 6.02
N GLU A 569 -31.97 34.94 6.45
CA GLU A 569 -33.15 35.06 5.56
C GLU A 569 -32.94 36.02 4.37
N MET A 570 -31.94 36.90 4.45
CA MET A 570 -31.58 37.85 3.39
C MET A 570 -30.52 37.31 2.42
N GLY A 571 -30.04 36.09 2.62
CA GLY A 571 -28.98 35.50 1.79
C GLY A 571 -27.57 35.94 2.19
N SER A 572 -27.39 36.58 3.35
CA SER A 572 -26.09 37.02 3.85
C SER A 572 -25.44 35.91 4.67
N TYR A 573 -24.14 35.70 4.49
CA TYR A 573 -23.36 34.78 5.32
C TYR A 573 -23.20 35.40 6.72
N ARG A 574 -23.53 34.63 7.76
CA ARG A 574 -23.32 35.03 9.16
C ARG A 574 -22.56 33.93 9.91
N SER A 575 -21.67 34.36 10.80
CA SER A 575 -20.84 33.52 11.66
C SER A 575 -21.32 33.46 13.11
N ASP A 576 -22.22 34.34 13.54
CA ASP A 576 -22.71 34.49 14.91
C ASP A 576 -24.06 33.81 15.16
N TRP A 577 -24.14 32.85 16.06
CA TRP A 577 -25.43 32.40 16.60
C TRP A 577 -25.84 33.32 17.76
N THR A 578 -26.73 34.28 17.52
CA THR A 578 -27.26 35.19 18.56
C THR A 578 -28.61 34.73 19.11
N GLU A 579 -29.01 35.23 20.28
CA GLU A 579 -30.29 34.89 20.93
C GLU A 579 -31.54 35.30 20.11
N GLU A 580 -31.38 36.13 19.06
CA GLU A 580 -32.43 36.49 18.12
C GLU A 580 -32.55 35.44 17.01
N THR A 581 -33.31 34.39 17.32
CA THR A 581 -33.47 33.18 16.49
C THR A 581 -34.35 33.43 15.25
N PRO A 582 -34.02 32.94 14.04
CA PRO A 582 -35.00 32.88 12.95
C PRO A 582 -36.06 31.78 13.20
N GLU A 583 -37.28 31.99 12.68
CA GLU A 583 -38.43 31.10 12.90
C GLU A 583 -38.49 29.94 11.89
N PRO A 584 -38.86 28.71 12.31
CA PRO A 584 -39.21 28.29 13.67
C PRO A 584 -38.00 27.77 14.47
N PRO A 585 -38.02 27.90 15.81
CA PRO A 585 -36.91 27.46 16.67
C PRO A 585 -36.70 25.94 16.65
N PRO A 586 -35.46 25.47 16.85
CA PRO A 586 -35.15 24.04 16.90
C PRO A 586 -35.89 23.34 18.06
N VAL A 587 -36.27 22.09 17.86
CA VAL A 587 -36.94 21.28 18.89
C VAL A 587 -35.93 20.85 19.95
N ILE A 588 -35.99 21.46 21.13
CA ILE A 588 -35.07 21.15 22.24
C ILE A 588 -35.60 19.95 23.03
N PRO A 589 -34.93 18.78 23.01
CA PRO A 589 -35.32 17.64 23.84
C PRO A 589 -34.96 17.87 25.30
N GLU A 590 -35.82 17.43 26.22
CA GLU A 590 -35.56 17.51 27.65
C GLU A 590 -34.42 16.56 28.08
N LEU A 591 -33.41 17.10 28.75
CA LEU A 591 -32.27 16.35 29.28
C LEU A 591 -32.51 15.89 30.73
N PRO A 592 -32.00 14.71 31.15
CA PRO A 592 -32.13 14.23 32.52
C PRO A 592 -31.41 15.16 33.52
N ALA A 593 -32.18 15.94 34.30
CA ALA A 593 -31.63 17.03 35.12
C ALA A 593 -30.62 16.57 36.19
N LYS A 594 -30.83 15.37 36.76
CA LYS A 594 -29.96 14.81 37.80
C LYS A 594 -28.59 14.42 37.23
N GLU A 595 -28.59 13.71 36.10
CA GLU A 595 -27.40 13.22 35.42
C GLU A 595 -26.63 14.40 34.79
N LEU A 596 -27.33 15.38 34.20
CA LEU A 596 -26.73 16.61 33.70
C LEU A 596 -26.03 17.39 34.82
N SER A 597 -26.69 17.54 35.97
CA SER A 597 -26.10 18.20 37.14
C SER A 597 -24.87 17.43 37.66
N ALA A 598 -24.93 16.10 37.66
CA ALA A 598 -23.81 15.27 38.05
C ALA A 598 -22.61 15.42 37.08
N ALA A 599 -22.86 15.44 35.76
CA ALA A 599 -21.82 15.63 34.75
C ALA A 599 -21.12 17.00 34.92
N ILE A 600 -21.89 18.08 35.06
CA ILE A 600 -21.34 19.43 35.26
C ILE A 600 -20.59 19.52 36.59
N SER A 601 -21.09 18.92 37.67
CA SER A 601 -20.41 18.97 38.98
C SER A 601 -19.01 18.35 39.00
N LYS A 602 -18.72 17.39 38.11
CA LYS A 602 -17.40 16.75 37.98
C LYS A 602 -16.33 17.65 37.35
N THR A 603 -16.73 18.77 36.76
CA THR A 603 -15.84 19.68 36.02
C THR A 603 -15.20 20.77 36.88
N ARG A 604 -15.59 20.89 38.16
CA ARG A 604 -15.09 21.90 39.13
C ARG A 604 -15.40 23.36 38.80
N VAL A 605 -16.20 23.65 37.78
CA VAL A 605 -16.65 25.02 37.54
C VAL A 605 -17.42 25.56 38.75
N SER A 606 -17.32 26.88 39.00
CA SER A 606 -17.97 27.52 40.15
C SER A 606 -19.48 27.32 40.16
N GLY A 607 -20.12 27.35 41.33
CA GLY A 607 -21.56 27.11 41.46
C GLY A 607 -22.44 28.06 40.62
N ALA A 608 -22.00 29.32 40.42
CA ALA A 608 -22.67 30.28 39.55
C ALA A 608 -22.57 29.88 38.07
N VAL A 609 -21.38 29.47 37.61
CA VAL A 609 -21.15 29.00 36.24
C VAL A 609 -21.90 27.70 35.98
N ALA A 610 -21.93 26.76 36.93
CA ALA A 610 -22.67 25.50 36.82
C ALA A 610 -24.19 25.68 36.68
N GLU A 611 -24.79 26.69 37.33
CA GLU A 611 -26.21 27.03 37.16
C GLU A 611 -26.49 27.66 35.80
N GLN A 612 -25.64 28.61 35.37
CA GLN A 612 -25.74 29.23 34.05
C GLN A 612 -25.56 28.22 32.93
N TRP A 613 -24.62 27.28 33.08
CA TRP A 613 -24.35 26.21 32.12
C TRP A 613 -25.57 25.30 31.94
N ARG A 614 -26.19 24.85 33.04
CA ARG A 614 -27.42 24.05 33.00
C ARG A 614 -28.53 24.76 32.23
N LYS A 615 -28.73 26.05 32.48
CA LYS A 615 -29.73 26.87 31.78
C LYS A 615 -29.42 26.98 30.28
N LYS A 616 -28.17 27.30 29.90
CA LYS A 616 -27.78 27.49 28.49
C LYS A 616 -27.87 26.20 27.66
N VAL A 617 -27.54 25.03 28.24
CA VAL A 617 -27.74 23.73 27.57
C VAL A 617 -29.24 23.48 27.31
N GLN A 618 -30.10 23.78 28.29
CA GLN A 618 -31.55 23.66 28.14
C GLN A 618 -32.16 24.67 27.16
N CYS A 619 -31.44 25.74 26.83
CA CYS A 619 -31.81 26.68 25.76
C CYS A 619 -31.23 26.32 24.39
N GLY A 620 -30.54 25.18 24.27
CA GLY A 620 -29.95 24.74 23.00
C GLY A 620 -28.72 25.53 22.58
N SER A 621 -27.89 25.97 23.53
CA SER A 621 -26.59 26.55 23.20
C SER A 621 -25.64 25.47 22.64
N PRO A 622 -25.06 25.63 21.42
CA PRO A 622 -24.10 24.68 20.84
C PRO A 622 -22.86 24.48 21.71
N GLU A 623 -22.22 25.56 22.13
CA GLU A 623 -21.00 25.54 22.94
C GLU A 623 -21.24 24.90 24.31
N ALA A 624 -22.33 25.28 25.00
CA ALA A 624 -22.70 24.68 26.28
C ALA A 624 -22.96 23.17 26.14
N SER A 625 -23.57 22.74 25.04
CA SER A 625 -23.87 21.34 24.76
C SER A 625 -22.61 20.53 24.46
N VAL A 626 -21.69 21.07 23.66
CA VAL A 626 -20.39 20.45 23.37
C VAL A 626 -19.56 20.33 24.65
N ALA A 627 -19.56 21.35 25.51
CA ALA A 627 -18.87 21.28 26.80
C ALA A 627 -19.42 20.12 27.66
N VAL A 628 -20.75 19.91 27.69
CA VAL A 628 -21.35 18.76 28.40
C VAL A 628 -20.89 17.46 27.76
N LEU A 629 -20.89 17.37 26.43
CA LEU A 629 -20.41 16.18 25.74
C LEU A 629 -18.99 15.85 26.18
N VAL A 630 -18.05 16.78 26.06
CA VAL A 630 -16.64 16.57 26.45
C VAL A 630 -16.52 16.14 27.92
N SER A 631 -17.32 16.71 28.82
CA SER A 631 -17.32 16.32 30.25
C SER A 631 -17.73 14.86 30.49
N LEU A 632 -18.45 14.25 29.55
CA LEU A 632 -18.91 12.87 29.65
C LEU A 632 -17.88 11.86 29.11
N LEU A 633 -16.90 12.26 28.31
CA LEU A 633 -16.04 11.35 27.53
C LEU A 633 -14.66 11.12 28.17
N PRO A 634 -14.48 10.11 29.03
CA PRO A 634 -13.20 9.89 29.74
C PRO A 634 -12.07 9.42 28.81
N ASN A 635 -12.41 8.87 27.65
CA ASN A 635 -11.50 8.24 26.70
C ASN A 635 -11.32 9.05 25.42
N LEU A 636 -11.72 10.32 25.41
CA LEU A 636 -11.61 11.17 24.23
C LEU A 636 -10.14 11.37 23.85
N GLU A 637 -9.78 11.01 22.63
CA GLU A 637 -8.43 11.10 22.07
C GLU A 637 -8.27 12.28 21.10
N ARG A 638 -9.35 12.61 20.39
CA ARG A 638 -9.41 13.70 19.40
C ARG A 638 -10.65 14.57 19.61
N LEU A 639 -10.44 15.87 19.66
CA LEU A 639 -11.49 16.89 19.67
C LEU A 639 -11.21 17.92 18.57
N CYS A 640 -12.10 18.04 17.58
CA CYS A 640 -12.05 19.08 16.56
C CYS A 640 -13.36 19.85 16.57
N LEU A 641 -13.29 21.17 16.79
CA LEU A 641 -14.45 22.05 16.84
C LEU A 641 -14.21 23.24 15.90
N SER A 642 -15.11 23.42 14.93
CA SER A 642 -15.17 24.63 14.08
C SER A 642 -15.79 25.83 14.82
N SER A 643 -15.62 27.03 14.28
CA SER A 643 -15.94 28.32 14.93
C SER A 643 -17.37 28.37 15.50
N ASN A 644 -18.33 27.80 14.76
CA ASN A 644 -19.75 27.81 15.13
C ASN A 644 -20.06 26.98 16.39
N TRP A 645 -19.18 26.05 16.75
CA TRP A 645 -19.31 25.22 17.96
C TRP A 645 -18.51 25.76 19.14
N THR A 646 -17.68 26.79 18.90
CA THR A 646 -16.77 27.39 19.88
C THR A 646 -17.04 28.88 20.10
N ASN A 647 -18.18 29.44 19.65
CA ASN A 647 -18.37 30.89 19.52
C ASN A 647 -18.07 31.71 20.80
N ASP A 648 -18.34 31.16 21.98
CA ASP A 648 -18.07 31.87 23.24
C ASP A 648 -16.95 31.21 24.08
N THR A 649 -16.48 30.00 23.73
CA THR A 649 -15.63 29.08 24.55
C THR A 649 -15.87 29.07 26.07
N PHE A 650 -16.95 29.67 26.57
CA PHE A 650 -17.07 30.07 27.97
C PHE A 650 -17.18 28.86 28.90
N PHE A 651 -18.10 27.93 28.63
CA PHE A 651 -18.28 26.73 29.46
C PHE A 651 -17.16 25.71 29.21
N LEU A 652 -16.79 25.48 27.95
CA LEU A 652 -15.70 24.57 27.58
C LEU A 652 -14.36 25.03 28.20
N GLY A 653 -14.06 26.31 28.08
CA GLY A 653 -12.89 26.97 28.62
C GLY A 653 -12.85 26.94 30.14
N HIS A 654 -13.92 27.39 30.82
CA HIS A 654 -14.03 27.29 32.28
C HIS A 654 -13.87 25.86 32.79
N MET A 655 -14.44 24.87 32.10
CA MET A 655 -14.26 23.45 32.43
C MET A 655 -12.79 23.04 32.28
N LEU A 656 -12.16 23.33 31.14
CA LEU A 656 -10.77 22.95 30.88
C LEU A 656 -9.81 23.62 31.88
N ARG A 657 -10.03 24.89 32.18
CA ARG A 657 -9.24 25.67 33.14
C ARG A 657 -9.34 25.11 34.56
N ALA A 658 -10.57 24.82 35.00
CA ALA A 658 -10.81 24.22 36.32
C ALA A 658 -10.25 22.78 36.42
N ALA A 659 -10.28 22.03 35.32
CA ALA A 659 -9.73 20.67 35.26
C ALA A 659 -8.19 20.65 35.22
N LEU A 660 -7.55 21.57 34.49
CA LEU A 660 -6.12 21.52 34.18
C LEU A 660 -5.24 22.46 35.01
N CYS A 661 -5.78 23.60 35.46
CA CYS A 661 -4.96 24.68 36.05
C CYS A 661 -5.19 24.89 37.55
N GLU A 662 -6.33 24.46 38.11
CA GLU A 662 -6.71 24.66 39.52
C GLU A 662 -6.30 23.49 40.43
N LYS A 663 -5.82 23.78 41.65
CA LYS A 663 -5.44 22.75 42.63
C LYS A 663 -6.68 22.15 43.32
N PRO A 664 -6.73 20.82 43.56
CA PRO A 664 -7.85 20.22 44.31
C PRO A 664 -7.84 20.74 45.75
N GLU A 665 -8.88 21.45 46.19
CA GLU A 665 -8.95 21.83 47.61
C GLU A 665 -9.47 20.70 48.50
N HIS A 666 -10.41 19.83 48.06
CA HIS A 666 -10.96 18.77 48.94
C HIS A 666 -11.56 17.53 48.21
N ALA A 667 -11.19 17.22 46.96
CA ALA A 667 -11.77 16.12 46.19
C ALA A 667 -10.89 14.85 46.13
N LEU A 668 -11.50 13.66 46.15
CA LEU A 668 -10.82 12.39 45.83
C LEU A 668 -10.37 12.41 44.35
N GLU A 669 -9.11 12.08 44.07
CA GLU A 669 -8.53 12.13 42.70
C GLU A 669 -9.30 11.30 41.66
N ALA A 670 -10.02 10.25 42.10
CA ALA A 670 -10.74 9.32 41.23
C ALA A 670 -12.03 9.86 40.60
N ASP A 671 -12.59 10.97 41.09
CA ASP A 671 -13.87 11.54 40.62
C ASP A 671 -13.71 12.70 39.62
N LEU A 672 -12.49 12.93 39.13
CA LEU A 672 -12.12 14.12 38.37
C LEU A 672 -12.03 13.84 36.86
N LEU A 673 -12.39 14.85 36.07
CA LEU A 673 -12.18 14.84 34.62
C LEU A 673 -10.67 14.83 34.31
N SER A 674 -10.11 13.69 33.94
CA SER A 674 -8.64 13.54 33.79
C SER A 674 -8.11 14.10 32.46
N LEU A 675 -8.93 14.08 31.40
CA LEU A 675 -8.57 14.44 30.01
C LEU A 675 -7.28 13.76 29.51
N SER A 676 -6.83 12.69 30.18
CA SER A 676 -5.51 12.09 29.99
C SER A 676 -5.36 11.39 28.64
N SER A 677 -6.48 11.01 28.03
CA SER A 677 -6.51 10.35 26.73
C SER A 677 -6.41 11.36 25.57
N LEU A 678 -6.63 12.65 25.81
CA LEU A 678 -6.76 13.66 24.78
C LEU A 678 -5.38 14.03 24.21
N LYS A 679 -5.18 13.68 22.94
CA LYS A 679 -3.92 13.84 22.22
C LYS A 679 -3.99 14.88 21.12
N ARG A 680 -5.17 15.11 20.55
CA ARG A 680 -5.35 16.04 19.44
C ARG A 680 -6.51 16.97 19.73
N VAL A 681 -6.22 18.26 19.76
CA VAL A 681 -7.23 19.30 19.96
C VAL A 681 -7.10 20.33 18.85
N SER A 682 -8.19 20.59 18.15
CA SER A 682 -8.30 21.68 17.20
C SER A 682 -9.54 22.48 17.51
N LEU A 683 -9.35 23.72 17.93
CA LEU A 683 -10.40 24.71 18.11
C LEU A 683 -10.17 25.78 17.05
N ALA A 684 -11.10 25.85 16.09
CA ALA A 684 -10.99 26.78 14.98
C ALA A 684 -10.94 28.24 15.46
N PRO A 685 -10.31 29.13 14.67
CA PRO A 685 -10.24 30.53 15.01
C PRO A 685 -11.63 31.17 15.05
N MET A 686 -11.86 31.89 16.14
CA MET A 686 -12.99 32.79 16.33
C MET A 686 -12.81 34.02 15.43
N ILE A 687 -13.38 33.99 14.23
CA ILE A 687 -13.53 35.16 13.35
C ILE A 687 -15.01 35.51 13.32
N ASP A 688 -15.57 35.86 14.47
CA ASP A 688 -16.93 36.38 14.50
C ASP A 688 -16.91 37.86 14.08
N GLU A 689 -17.90 38.26 13.29
CA GLU A 689 -18.01 39.57 12.67
C GLU A 689 -18.53 40.66 13.64
N GLU A 690 -18.79 40.32 14.90
CA GLU A 690 -19.35 41.27 15.88
C GLU A 690 -18.78 41.17 17.32
N SER A 691 -17.93 40.19 17.66
CA SER A 691 -17.58 39.93 19.06
C SER A 691 -16.36 40.68 19.60
N HIS A 692 -16.56 41.28 20.79
CA HIS A 692 -15.54 41.98 21.55
C HIS A 692 -14.50 41.04 22.16
N LEU A 693 -13.30 41.57 22.36
CA LEU A 693 -12.20 40.93 23.10
C LEU A 693 -12.65 40.55 24.51
N ASP A 694 -12.59 39.27 24.87
CA ASP A 694 -12.67 38.83 26.25
C ASP A 694 -11.30 38.28 26.70
N PRO A 695 -10.61 38.94 27.65
CA PRO A 695 -9.40 38.40 28.28
C PRO A 695 -9.57 36.97 28.83
N SER A 696 -10.80 36.55 29.13
CA SER A 696 -11.13 35.19 29.56
C SER A 696 -10.82 34.13 28.48
N ASN A 697 -11.02 34.45 27.19
CA ASN A 697 -10.73 33.56 26.05
C ASN A 697 -9.25 33.19 25.96
N THR A 698 -8.36 34.16 26.21
CA THR A 698 -6.91 33.92 26.23
C THR A 698 -6.53 32.93 27.33
N ALA A 699 -7.11 33.08 28.53
CA ALA A 699 -6.83 32.16 29.64
C ALA A 699 -7.33 30.74 29.33
N ASP A 700 -8.45 30.60 28.63
CA ASP A 700 -9.00 29.30 28.22
C ASP A 700 -8.18 28.61 27.14
N ALA A 701 -7.76 29.36 26.12
CA ALA A 701 -6.84 28.88 25.09
C ALA A 701 -5.50 28.41 25.69
N LEU A 702 -4.93 29.20 26.62
CA LEU A 702 -3.67 28.86 27.27
C LEU A 702 -3.78 27.66 28.22
N ALA A 703 -4.98 27.34 28.73
CA ALA A 703 -5.19 26.17 29.59
C ALA A 703 -4.95 24.85 28.85
N LEU A 704 -5.18 24.79 27.54
CA LEU A 704 -4.96 23.60 26.71
C LEU A 704 -3.50 23.12 26.69
N PHE A 705 -2.54 24.01 26.92
CA PHE A 705 -1.13 23.66 27.00
C PHE A 705 -0.78 22.82 28.25
N TYR A 706 -1.69 22.72 29.23
CA TYR A 706 -1.54 21.87 30.42
C TYR A 706 -2.05 20.44 30.21
N LEU A 707 -2.57 20.10 29.03
CA LEU A 707 -2.98 18.73 28.71
C LEU A 707 -1.75 17.79 28.76
N PRO A 708 -1.82 16.68 29.52
CA PRO A 708 -0.63 15.88 29.85
C PRO A 708 -0.03 15.13 28.64
N ASN A 709 -0.88 14.75 27.69
CA ASN A 709 -0.50 13.92 26.53
C ASN A 709 -0.83 14.59 25.19
N ILE A 710 -0.96 15.93 25.17
CA ILE A 710 -1.26 16.66 23.93
C ILE A 710 -0.10 16.49 22.93
N GLU A 711 -0.43 15.99 21.74
CA GLU A 711 0.50 15.77 20.62
C GLU A 711 0.30 16.83 19.53
N THR A 712 -0.95 17.26 19.31
CA THR A 712 -1.34 18.26 18.30
C THR A 712 -2.33 19.25 18.89
N LEU A 713 -2.01 20.54 18.79
CA LEU A 713 -2.86 21.62 19.28
C LEU A 713 -3.06 22.68 18.19
N SER A 714 -4.31 23.03 17.91
CA SER A 714 -4.69 24.17 17.06
C SER A 714 -5.62 25.08 17.87
N VAL A 715 -5.23 26.33 18.07
CA VAL A 715 -5.87 27.25 19.03
C VAL A 715 -5.74 28.72 18.64
N SER A 716 -6.75 29.51 18.99
CA SER A 716 -6.75 30.98 18.85
C SER A 716 -6.42 31.66 20.18
N ILE A 717 -5.50 32.63 20.18
CA ILE A 717 -5.09 33.38 21.37
C ILE A 717 -5.28 34.89 21.11
N ASP A 718 -6.16 35.52 21.88
CA ASP A 718 -6.59 36.91 21.72
C ASP A 718 -5.58 37.92 22.32
N ASN A 719 -4.39 37.97 21.71
CA ASN A 719 -3.31 38.96 21.90
C ASN A 719 -3.35 39.79 23.21
N PRO A 720 -3.06 39.19 24.38
CA PRO A 720 -3.31 39.83 25.67
C PRO A 720 -2.41 41.05 25.93
N THR A 721 -2.98 42.10 26.54
CA THR A 721 -2.22 43.30 26.97
C THR A 721 -1.06 42.91 27.90
N ASN A 722 -1.31 42.02 28.86
CA ASN A 722 -0.30 41.38 29.71
C ASN A 722 -0.37 39.86 29.55
N PHE A 723 0.74 39.22 29.15
CA PHE A 723 0.80 37.77 29.02
C PHE A 723 0.99 37.11 30.39
N THR A 724 0.05 36.25 30.80
CA THR A 724 0.16 35.44 32.01
C THR A 724 -0.41 34.05 31.77
N TRP A 725 0.33 33.01 32.16
CA TRP A 725 -0.20 31.64 32.16
C TRP A 725 -1.32 31.47 33.20
N PRO A 726 -2.36 30.66 32.93
CA PRO A 726 -3.48 30.46 33.85
C PRO A 726 -3.12 29.82 35.20
N SER A 727 -2.01 29.06 35.28
CA SER A 727 -1.52 28.47 36.51
C SER A 727 -0.27 29.19 37.06
N SER A 728 0.08 28.94 38.32
CA SER A 728 1.24 29.56 39.00
C SER A 728 2.60 29.26 38.37
N SER A 729 2.67 28.26 37.48
CA SER A 729 3.88 27.87 36.73
C SER A 729 3.55 27.64 35.26
N PRO A 730 4.42 28.03 34.31
CA PRO A 730 4.25 27.72 32.89
C PRO A 730 4.06 26.21 32.63
N PRO A 731 3.30 25.83 31.59
CA PRO A 731 3.10 24.44 31.22
C PRO A 731 4.39 23.82 30.65
N LYS A 732 4.43 22.48 30.61
CA LYS A 732 5.51 21.69 29.98
C LYS A 732 4.92 20.56 29.13
N PRO A 733 4.30 20.87 27.98
CA PRO A 733 3.69 19.87 27.12
C PRO A 733 4.78 19.08 26.37
N THR A 734 5.40 18.10 27.03
CA THR A 734 6.53 17.35 26.46
C THR A 734 6.14 16.49 25.26
N SER A 735 4.85 16.17 25.10
CA SER A 735 4.36 15.38 23.97
C SER A 735 3.96 16.23 22.75
N LEU A 736 3.91 17.57 22.89
CA LEU A 736 3.40 18.45 21.83
C LEU A 736 4.41 18.55 20.68
N GLU A 737 4.06 17.93 19.55
CA GLU A 737 4.89 17.90 18.35
C GLU A 737 4.40 18.86 17.26
N SER A 738 3.11 19.22 17.27
CA SER A 738 2.50 20.10 16.27
C SER A 738 1.60 21.16 16.90
N LEU A 739 1.83 22.42 16.54
CA LEU A 739 1.11 23.57 17.06
C LEU A 739 0.64 24.47 15.92
N GLU A 740 -0.63 24.86 15.95
CA GLU A 740 -1.21 25.88 15.10
C GLU A 740 -1.77 27.01 15.98
N ILE A 741 -1.35 28.25 15.70
CA ILE A 741 -1.73 29.44 16.47
C ILE A 741 -2.42 30.43 15.55
N PHE A 742 -3.52 31.01 16.02
CA PHE A 742 -4.22 32.12 15.38
C PHE A 742 -4.27 33.34 16.30
N ARG A 743 -4.40 34.53 15.70
CA ARG A 743 -4.66 35.84 16.35
C ARG A 743 -3.59 36.37 17.31
N LEU A 744 -2.60 35.58 17.68
CA LEU A 744 -1.48 36.01 18.52
C LEU A 744 -0.53 36.91 17.72
N ARG A 745 -0.20 38.10 18.24
CA ARG A 745 0.80 38.97 17.61
C ARG A 745 2.22 38.57 17.98
N GLU A 746 3.16 38.98 17.13
CA GLU A 746 4.59 38.68 17.26
C GLU A 746 5.17 39.07 18.62
N SER A 747 4.67 40.15 19.24
CA SER A 747 5.09 40.63 20.55
C SER A 747 4.66 39.76 21.73
N ARG A 748 3.83 38.74 21.48
CA ARG A 748 3.30 37.80 22.47
C ARG A 748 3.58 36.33 22.12
N LEU A 749 4.33 36.09 21.05
CA LEU A 749 4.65 34.74 20.56
C LEU A 749 5.70 34.02 21.44
N ALA A 750 6.73 34.73 21.89
CA ALA A 750 7.85 34.12 22.62
C ALA A 750 7.44 33.39 23.92
N PRO A 751 6.56 33.94 24.78
CA PRO A 751 6.09 33.23 25.97
C PRO A 751 5.40 31.89 25.68
N VAL A 752 4.70 31.76 24.55
CA VAL A 752 4.05 30.50 24.14
C VAL A 752 5.09 29.50 23.64
N LEU A 753 5.98 29.93 22.74
CA LEU A 753 6.99 29.06 22.14
C LEU A 753 8.06 28.58 23.14
N SER A 754 8.43 29.41 24.11
CA SER A 754 9.36 29.03 25.20
C SER A 754 8.84 27.89 26.09
N ALA A 755 7.53 27.63 26.07
CA ALA A 755 6.93 26.51 26.80
C ALA A 755 6.96 25.19 26.00
N THR A 756 7.26 25.21 24.69
CA THR A 756 7.14 24.06 23.80
C THR A 756 8.50 23.48 23.40
N SER A 757 9.07 22.59 24.22
CA SER A 757 10.45 22.10 24.03
C SER A 757 10.62 21.05 22.91
N ASN A 758 9.56 20.33 22.53
CA ASN A 758 9.61 19.22 21.56
C ASN A 758 8.85 19.50 20.25
N LEU A 759 8.53 20.78 19.99
CA LEU A 759 7.73 21.18 18.85
C LEU A 759 8.47 20.91 17.53
N LYS A 760 7.88 20.08 16.65
CA LYS A 760 8.43 19.77 15.33
C LYS A 760 7.77 20.56 14.21
N LYS A 761 6.48 20.88 14.35
CA LYS A 761 5.68 21.60 13.36
C LYS A 761 4.99 22.81 13.98
N LEU A 762 5.16 23.99 13.38
CA LEU A 762 4.49 25.21 13.79
C LEU A 762 3.79 25.83 12.58
N LYS A 763 2.48 26.06 12.70
CA LYS A 763 1.72 26.90 11.80
C LYS A 763 1.29 28.16 12.55
N TYR A 764 1.84 29.31 12.16
CA TYR A 764 1.60 30.59 12.78
C TYR A 764 0.80 31.48 11.83
N ASN A 765 -0.50 31.60 12.12
CA ASN A 765 -1.42 32.42 11.33
C ASN A 765 -1.48 33.83 11.92
N TRP A 766 -0.68 34.72 11.37
CA TRP A 766 -0.66 36.13 11.75
C TRP A 766 -1.93 36.82 11.27
N MET A 767 -2.56 37.64 12.13
CA MET A 767 -3.79 38.34 11.77
C MET A 767 -3.78 39.78 12.28
N TYR A 768 -4.28 40.72 11.47
CA TYR A 768 -4.51 42.10 11.91
C TYR A 768 -5.87 42.64 11.50
N ARG A 769 -6.56 43.28 12.44
CA ARG A 769 -7.76 44.07 12.20
C ARG A 769 -7.70 45.33 13.08
N PRO A 770 -7.97 46.56 12.59
CA PRO A 770 -7.65 47.80 13.31
C PRO A 770 -8.47 48.07 14.57
N ASP A 771 -9.67 47.49 14.67
CA ASP A 771 -10.55 47.63 15.83
C ASP A 771 -10.47 46.45 16.81
N LEU A 772 -9.75 45.39 16.43
CA LEU A 772 -9.40 44.26 17.28
C LEU A 772 -8.08 44.57 18.00
N ASP A 773 -8.03 44.36 19.32
CA ASP A 773 -6.84 44.55 20.16
C ASP A 773 -6.20 45.95 20.08
N LYS A 774 -7.01 47.03 20.10
CA LYS A 774 -6.55 48.43 19.96
C LYS A 774 -5.39 48.82 20.89
N GLU A 775 -5.25 48.15 22.04
CA GLU A 775 -4.19 48.40 23.01
C GLU A 775 -2.84 47.73 22.67
N VAL A 776 -2.84 46.70 21.82
CA VAL A 776 -1.69 45.78 21.62
C VAL A 776 -1.34 45.57 20.15
N SER A 777 -2.33 45.60 19.25
CA SER A 777 -2.18 45.39 17.81
C SER A 777 -1.97 46.70 17.06
N LYS A 778 -0.83 46.83 16.36
CA LYS A 778 -0.54 47.93 15.44
C LYS A 778 -0.61 47.44 13.99
N ASP A 779 -0.78 48.38 13.07
CA ASP A 779 -0.65 48.23 11.62
C ASP A 779 0.80 47.98 11.14
N VAL A 780 1.70 47.63 12.05
CA VAL A 780 3.10 47.33 11.78
C VAL A 780 3.40 45.88 12.15
N VAL A 781 3.93 45.08 11.22
CA VAL A 781 4.52 43.76 11.49
C VAL A 781 5.97 43.93 11.94
N ILE A 782 6.30 43.52 13.16
CA ILE A 782 7.66 43.65 13.71
C ILE A 782 8.44 42.34 13.50
N LEU A 783 9.08 42.20 12.34
CA LEU A 783 9.75 40.97 11.90
C LEU A 783 10.92 40.57 12.81
N ASP A 784 11.65 41.54 13.39
CA ASP A 784 12.75 41.26 14.32
C ASP A 784 12.23 40.53 15.59
N VAL A 785 11.08 40.96 16.10
CA VAL A 785 10.45 40.37 17.29
C VAL A 785 9.89 38.99 16.97
N MET A 786 9.29 38.83 15.79
CA MET A 786 8.80 37.53 15.31
C MET A 786 9.93 36.51 15.18
N SER A 787 11.03 36.89 14.52
CA SER A 787 12.17 36.00 14.35
C SER A 787 12.82 35.63 15.69
N GLU A 788 12.95 36.57 16.64
CA GLU A 788 13.46 36.27 17.98
C GLU A 788 12.56 35.29 18.73
N ALA A 789 11.23 35.46 18.65
CA ALA A 789 10.31 34.52 19.28
C ALA A 789 10.41 33.10 18.71
N LEU A 790 10.58 32.96 17.39
CA LEU A 790 10.70 31.66 16.73
C LEU A 790 11.97 30.90 17.14
N LEU A 791 13.04 31.61 17.53
CA LEU A 791 14.29 31.00 18.00
C LEU A 791 14.15 30.21 19.30
N GLU A 792 13.08 30.42 20.08
CA GLU A 792 12.75 29.58 21.24
C GLU A 792 12.59 28.09 20.84
N THR A 793 12.31 27.81 19.55
CA THR A 793 12.10 26.46 19.01
C THR A 793 13.22 25.97 18.08
N LYS A 794 14.35 26.70 18.01
CA LYS A 794 15.43 26.41 17.05
C LYS A 794 16.03 25.01 17.13
N ASP A 795 15.98 24.40 18.31
CA ASP A 795 16.58 23.09 18.60
C ASP A 795 15.63 21.91 18.31
N SER A 796 14.35 22.19 18.00
CA SER A 796 13.30 21.17 17.82
C SER A 796 12.49 21.32 16.52
N LEU A 797 12.27 22.55 16.03
CA LEU A 797 11.36 22.81 14.92
C LEU A 797 11.92 22.35 13.57
N GLU A 798 11.18 21.51 12.86
CA GLU A 798 11.53 20.97 11.55
C GLU A 798 10.70 21.57 10.41
N GLU A 799 9.45 21.96 10.69
CA GLU A 799 8.53 22.56 9.72
C GLU A 799 7.92 23.84 10.30
N LEU A 800 8.03 24.94 9.55
CA LEU A 800 7.47 26.24 9.90
C LEU A 800 6.60 26.74 8.76
N GLU A 801 5.35 27.03 9.05
CA GLU A 801 4.42 27.73 8.18
C GLU A 801 3.99 29.02 8.84
N ILE A 802 4.22 30.15 8.17
CA ILE A 802 3.71 31.45 8.55
C ILE A 802 2.71 31.85 7.47
N THR A 803 1.49 32.18 7.87
CA THR A 803 0.48 32.79 7.00
C THR A 803 0.10 34.14 7.58
N ALA A 804 -0.47 35.02 6.77
CA ALA A 804 -0.83 36.35 7.24
C ALA A 804 -2.11 36.89 6.60
N GLU A 805 -3.02 37.40 7.43
CA GLU A 805 -4.30 37.96 7.00
C GLU A 805 -4.53 39.36 7.59
N SER A 806 -5.16 40.26 6.83
CA SER A 806 -5.68 41.52 7.37
C SER A 806 -7.13 41.75 6.97
N PHE A 807 -7.90 42.36 7.88
CA PHE A 807 -9.32 42.61 7.69
C PHE A 807 -9.65 44.09 7.98
N PRO A 808 -10.65 44.69 7.30
CA PRO A 808 -11.12 46.04 7.61
C PRO A 808 -11.73 46.11 9.02
N ALA A 809 -11.79 47.33 9.58
CA ALA A 809 -12.48 47.56 10.84
C ALA A 809 -14.00 47.42 10.68
N PHE A 810 -14.70 46.84 11.66
CA PHE A 810 -16.15 46.65 11.65
C PHE A 810 -16.92 47.96 11.41
N SER A 811 -16.44 49.04 12.01
CA SER A 811 -17.03 50.39 11.86
C SER A 811 -16.99 50.97 10.44
N ARG A 812 -16.26 50.37 9.49
CA ARG A 812 -16.03 50.90 8.13
C ARG A 812 -16.71 50.10 7.01
N GLY A 813 -17.37 48.98 7.30
CA GLY A 813 -17.97 48.11 6.27
C GLY A 813 -16.92 47.41 5.38
N MET A 814 -17.38 46.75 4.30
CA MET A 814 -16.57 45.95 3.35
C MET A 814 -15.59 46.75 2.46
N TYR A 815 -15.11 47.91 2.93
CA TYR A 815 -14.15 48.73 2.18
C TYR A 815 -12.73 48.52 2.70
N GLU A 816 -11.89 48.01 1.80
CA GLU A 816 -10.42 47.82 1.81
C GLU A 816 -9.74 47.39 3.14
N PRO A 817 -8.98 46.29 3.13
CA PRO A 817 -8.18 45.91 4.29
C PRO A 817 -7.15 47.00 4.62
N PRO A 818 -6.82 47.20 5.91
CA PRO A 818 -5.94 48.27 6.34
C PRO A 818 -4.52 48.12 5.79
N ASP A 819 -3.87 49.25 5.53
CA ASP A 819 -2.46 49.28 5.14
C ASP A 819 -1.57 48.73 6.27
N VAL A 820 -0.94 47.58 6.02
CA VAL A 820 0.04 46.99 6.93
C VAL A 820 1.45 47.36 6.48
N THR A 821 2.27 47.85 7.41
CA THR A 821 3.69 48.14 7.17
C THR A 821 4.60 47.11 7.85
N PHE A 822 5.86 47.01 7.40
CA PHE A 822 6.83 46.04 7.91
C PHE A 822 8.01 46.78 8.55
N GLN A 823 8.42 46.34 9.74
CA GLN A 823 9.58 46.85 10.46
C GLN A 823 10.54 45.72 10.80
N GLY A 824 11.83 45.92 10.53
CA GLY A 824 12.88 44.95 10.84
C GLY A 824 13.07 43.89 9.75
N SER A 825 13.67 42.75 10.10
CA SER A 825 13.95 41.64 9.19
C SER A 825 13.71 40.29 9.85
N ILE A 826 13.32 39.29 9.04
CA ILE A 826 13.19 37.90 9.47
C ILE A 826 14.51 37.10 9.34
N ALA A 827 15.64 37.79 9.07
CA ALA A 827 16.94 37.18 8.77
C ALA A 827 17.46 36.19 9.83
N ARG A 828 17.03 36.33 11.09
CA ARG A 828 17.45 35.45 12.19
C ARG A 828 16.91 34.04 12.10
N LEU A 829 15.92 33.77 11.23
CA LEU A 829 15.54 32.40 10.89
C LEU A 829 16.73 31.57 10.39
N ARG A 830 17.79 32.20 9.86
CA ARG A 830 19.04 31.53 9.50
C ARG A 830 19.67 30.71 10.64
N GLU A 831 19.38 31.04 11.90
CA GLU A 831 19.85 30.32 13.09
C GLU A 831 19.04 29.03 13.38
N MET A 832 17.91 28.80 12.69
CA MET A 832 17.03 27.63 12.83
C MET A 832 17.64 26.39 12.17
N HIS A 833 18.64 25.79 12.82
CA HIS A 833 19.44 24.69 12.27
C HIS A 833 18.69 23.35 12.14
N LYS A 834 17.50 23.17 12.72
CA LYS A 834 16.67 21.97 12.52
C LYS A 834 15.63 22.11 11.41
N LEU A 835 15.39 23.33 10.92
CA LEU A 835 14.33 23.62 9.98
C LEU A 835 14.63 23.01 8.60
N LYS A 836 13.70 22.19 8.11
CA LYS A 836 13.76 21.52 6.80
C LYS A 836 12.72 22.08 5.83
N ALA A 837 11.58 22.54 6.32
CA ALA A 837 10.53 23.14 5.50
C ALA A 837 10.14 24.53 6.04
N LEU A 838 10.10 25.51 5.15
CA LEU A 838 9.71 26.88 5.46
C LEU A 838 8.64 27.35 4.46
N HIS A 839 7.44 27.63 4.95
CA HIS A 839 6.39 28.35 4.23
C HIS A 839 6.25 29.73 4.88
N ILE A 840 6.41 30.81 4.11
CA ILE A 840 6.43 32.17 4.64
C ILE A 840 5.90 33.17 3.60
N PRO A 841 5.20 34.24 3.99
CA PRO A 841 4.72 35.22 3.01
C PRO A 841 5.88 35.90 2.30
N TRP A 842 5.77 36.07 0.98
CA TRP A 842 6.79 36.73 0.17
C TRP A 842 7.19 38.08 0.75
N THR A 843 6.20 38.87 1.16
CA THR A 843 6.38 40.21 1.74
C THR A 843 7.10 40.22 3.09
N PHE A 844 7.11 39.12 3.85
CA PHE A 844 7.88 39.03 5.09
C PHE A 844 9.38 38.85 4.80
N LEU A 845 9.72 38.31 3.63
CA LEU A 845 11.10 38.18 3.15
C LEU A 845 11.56 39.47 2.46
N THR A 846 10.72 40.07 1.61
CA THR A 846 11.12 41.15 0.70
C THR A 846 10.68 42.55 1.14
N GLY A 847 9.73 42.67 2.07
CA GLY A 847 9.02 43.93 2.37
C GLY A 847 8.00 44.31 1.29
N ARG A 848 7.23 45.38 1.55
CA ARG A 848 6.07 45.83 0.73
C ARG A 848 6.43 46.55 -0.57
N ARG A 849 7.67 47.04 -0.72
CA ARG A 849 8.17 47.63 -1.99
C ARG A 849 8.78 46.53 -2.85
N VAL A 850 7.92 45.62 -3.29
CA VAL A 850 8.23 44.26 -3.74
C VAL A 850 9.10 44.20 -5.01
N TYR A 851 9.10 45.24 -5.83
CA TYR A 851 9.71 45.18 -7.17
C TYR A 851 10.90 46.12 -7.39
N SER A 852 11.35 46.82 -6.35
CA SER A 852 12.49 47.74 -6.41
C SER A 852 13.50 47.59 -5.25
N ALA A 853 13.37 46.56 -4.40
CA ALA A 853 14.17 46.40 -3.19
C ALA A 853 15.32 45.37 -3.34
N GLY A 854 16.31 45.49 -2.44
CA GLY A 854 17.70 45.03 -2.62
C GLY A 854 17.90 43.53 -2.88
N LEU A 855 18.95 43.25 -3.66
CA LEU A 855 19.45 41.91 -3.97
C LEU A 855 19.85 41.17 -2.66
N GLY A 856 19.36 39.95 -2.44
CA GLY A 856 19.83 39.04 -1.38
C GLY A 856 18.95 38.94 -0.13
N LEU A 857 17.72 39.46 -0.16
CA LEU A 857 16.79 39.47 0.98
C LEU A 857 16.21 38.08 1.27
N ILE A 858 15.88 37.30 0.23
CA ILE A 858 15.40 35.92 0.40
C ILE A 858 16.55 35.07 0.97
N GLY A 859 17.73 35.16 0.35
CA GLY A 859 18.93 34.47 0.84
C GLY A 859 19.26 34.79 2.31
N ALA A 860 19.15 36.05 2.73
CA ALA A 860 19.46 36.47 4.10
C ALA A 860 18.61 35.78 5.18
N ALA A 861 17.39 35.37 4.85
CA ALA A 861 16.43 34.78 5.79
C ALA A 861 16.33 33.25 5.73
N VAL A 862 16.70 32.61 4.61
CA VAL A 862 16.58 31.16 4.45
C VAL A 862 17.66 30.42 5.25
N PRO A 863 17.29 29.53 6.20
CA PRO A 863 18.24 28.70 6.93
C PRO A 863 18.96 27.68 6.04
N PRO A 864 20.20 27.29 6.38
CA PRO A 864 21.05 26.46 5.52
C PRO A 864 20.51 25.03 5.29
N ASN A 865 19.73 24.50 6.23
CA ASN A 865 19.22 23.13 6.20
C ASN A 865 17.81 23.00 5.59
N VAL A 866 17.21 24.11 5.16
CA VAL A 866 15.91 24.07 4.50
C VAL A 866 16.02 23.34 3.16
N GLU A 867 15.18 22.32 3.00
CA GLU A 867 15.03 21.54 1.79
C GLU A 867 13.88 22.05 0.92
N HIS A 868 12.82 22.55 1.56
CA HIS A 868 11.61 23.00 0.89
C HIS A 868 11.25 24.42 1.34
N LEU A 869 11.33 25.38 0.40
CA LEU A 869 10.87 26.76 0.61
C LEU A 869 9.57 26.96 -0.16
N ALA A 870 8.54 27.46 0.49
CA ALA A 870 7.30 27.91 -0.14
C ALA A 870 7.05 29.36 0.24
N MET A 871 6.56 30.14 -0.70
CA MET A 871 6.20 31.54 -0.50
C MET A 871 4.79 31.78 -1.04
N ASP A 872 3.93 32.37 -0.22
CA ASP A 872 2.60 32.80 -0.64
C ASP A 872 2.58 34.31 -0.99
N GLY A 873 1.47 34.73 -1.60
CA GLY A 873 1.29 36.09 -2.10
C GLY A 873 0.66 37.08 -1.12
N PHE A 874 0.63 36.81 0.19
CA PHE A 874 -0.02 37.73 1.13
C PHE A 874 0.66 39.11 1.15
N PHE A 875 -0.17 40.16 1.16
CA PHE A 875 0.23 41.58 1.08
C PHE A 875 1.01 42.02 -0.16
N MET A 876 1.05 41.22 -1.23
CA MET A 876 1.67 41.62 -2.50
C MET A 876 0.87 42.66 -3.29
N TRP A 877 -0.35 43.03 -2.84
CA TRP A 877 -1.25 43.95 -3.54
C TRP A 877 -1.41 45.30 -2.81
N SER A 878 -1.44 46.37 -3.60
CA SER A 878 -1.86 47.74 -3.26
C SER A 878 -2.59 48.33 -4.47
N GLU A 879 -3.70 49.04 -4.26
CA GLU A 879 -4.44 49.73 -5.33
C GLU A 879 -3.68 50.92 -5.92
N ASP A 880 -2.70 51.45 -5.19
CA ASP A 880 -1.87 52.59 -5.59
C ASP A 880 -0.68 52.22 -6.49
N ASP A 881 -0.49 50.94 -6.81
CA ASP A 881 0.61 50.50 -7.66
C ASP A 881 0.21 50.56 -9.15
N ASP A 882 0.43 51.73 -9.78
CA ASP A 882 0.46 51.89 -11.24
C ASP A 882 1.66 51.10 -11.81
N TYR A 883 1.52 49.77 -11.95
CA TYR A 883 2.56 48.93 -12.53
C TYR A 883 2.67 49.19 -14.05
N GLU A 884 3.77 49.82 -14.49
CA GLU A 884 4.14 49.88 -15.93
C GLU A 884 4.57 48.50 -16.49
N GLU A 885 4.91 47.53 -15.62
CA GLU A 885 5.45 46.20 -15.95
C GLU A 885 4.64 45.06 -15.29
N ASP A 886 4.66 43.84 -15.84
CA ASP A 886 3.86 42.70 -15.35
C ASP A 886 4.34 42.22 -13.96
N PRO A 887 3.51 42.24 -12.91
CA PRO A 887 3.91 41.89 -11.54
C PRO A 887 4.33 40.43 -11.34
N ASP A 888 3.84 39.52 -12.20
CA ASP A 888 4.29 38.13 -12.22
C ASP A 888 5.71 38.02 -12.80
N GLU A 889 6.01 38.79 -13.85
CA GLU A 889 7.35 38.87 -14.46
C GLU A 889 8.35 39.50 -13.49
N LEU A 890 7.97 40.59 -12.83
CA LEU A 890 8.80 41.24 -11.81
C LEU A 890 9.12 40.31 -10.62
N MET A 891 8.18 39.46 -10.21
CA MET A 891 8.39 38.46 -9.14
C MET A 891 9.37 37.38 -9.58
N VAL A 892 9.18 36.81 -10.78
CA VAL A 892 10.11 35.83 -11.35
C VAL A 892 11.51 36.43 -11.55
N ASP A 893 11.60 37.68 -11.96
CA ASP A 893 12.85 38.41 -12.17
C ASP A 893 13.58 38.72 -10.85
N CYS A 894 12.84 39.07 -9.82
CA CYS A 894 13.38 39.25 -8.47
C CYS A 894 13.99 37.95 -7.95
N PHE A 895 13.26 36.83 -8.08
CA PHE A 895 13.76 35.53 -7.66
C PHE A 895 14.93 35.03 -8.52
N ALA A 896 14.91 35.31 -9.83
CA ALA A 896 16.04 35.03 -10.72
C ALA A 896 17.32 35.71 -10.23
N LYS A 897 17.24 37.00 -9.89
CA LYS A 897 18.37 37.78 -9.36
C LYS A 897 18.90 37.22 -8.03
N GLU A 898 18.04 36.71 -7.15
CA GLU A 898 18.44 36.02 -5.91
C GLU A 898 19.28 34.77 -6.19
N LEU A 899 18.85 33.93 -7.14
CA LEU A 899 19.59 32.74 -7.55
C LEU A 899 20.92 33.11 -8.24
N GLU A 900 20.88 34.03 -9.21
CA GLU A 900 22.04 34.44 -10.02
C GLU A 900 23.12 35.16 -9.21
N SER A 901 22.72 35.92 -8.18
CA SER A 901 23.66 36.58 -7.28
C SER A 901 24.41 35.63 -6.34
N GLY A 902 23.94 34.38 -6.22
CA GLY A 902 24.45 33.41 -5.26
C GLY A 902 23.98 33.67 -3.82
N ALA A 903 22.97 34.51 -3.61
CA ALA A 903 22.43 34.81 -2.28
C ALA A 903 21.88 33.57 -1.55
N LEU A 904 21.44 32.54 -2.29
CA LEU A 904 20.97 31.27 -1.75
C LEU A 904 22.05 30.17 -1.68
N SER A 905 23.30 30.48 -2.02
CA SER A 905 24.38 29.48 -2.09
C SER A 905 24.73 28.80 -0.74
N HIS A 906 24.39 29.43 0.39
CA HIS A 906 24.56 28.81 1.72
C HIS A 906 23.46 27.79 2.05
N ALA A 907 22.32 27.80 1.35
CA ALA A 907 21.21 26.87 1.53
C ALA A 907 21.44 25.59 0.70
N GLN A 908 22.50 24.86 1.03
CA GLN A 908 22.96 23.70 0.24
C GLN A 908 21.96 22.54 0.22
N SER A 909 21.06 22.48 1.19
CA SER A 909 20.03 21.44 1.29
C SER A 909 18.78 21.74 0.45
N LEU A 910 18.67 22.93 -0.14
CA LEU A 910 17.47 23.39 -0.85
C LEU A 910 17.22 22.54 -2.11
N LYS A 911 16.08 21.83 -2.12
CA LYS A 911 15.65 20.93 -3.20
C LYS A 911 14.50 21.51 -4.00
N SER A 912 13.62 22.29 -3.37
CA SER A 912 12.49 22.91 -4.07
C SER A 912 12.15 24.30 -3.55
N VAL A 913 11.70 25.15 -4.46
CA VAL A 913 11.08 26.45 -4.15
C VAL A 913 9.71 26.55 -4.83
N CYS A 914 8.69 26.87 -4.05
CA CYS A 914 7.36 27.23 -4.54
C CYS A 914 7.20 28.75 -4.41
N LEU A 915 7.07 29.44 -5.54
CA LEU A 915 6.82 30.88 -5.61
C LEU A 915 5.33 31.21 -5.37
N PRO A 916 5.01 32.47 -5.06
CA PRO A 916 3.63 32.92 -4.97
C PRO A 916 2.83 32.57 -6.24
N GLY A 917 1.54 32.30 -6.07
CA GLY A 917 0.65 32.07 -7.19
C GLY A 917 0.47 33.30 -8.08
N SER A 918 0.18 33.07 -9.35
CA SER A 918 -0.06 34.15 -10.32
C SER A 918 -1.16 35.09 -9.85
N LEU A 919 -0.95 36.39 -10.11
CA LEU A 919 -1.98 37.40 -9.88
C LEU A 919 -3.12 37.30 -10.90
N TYR A 920 -2.92 36.61 -12.02
CA TYR A 920 -3.94 36.35 -13.03
C TYR A 920 -4.64 35.01 -12.82
N ILE A 921 -5.95 35.00 -13.01
CA ILE A 921 -6.80 33.78 -12.97
C ILE A 921 -6.32 32.72 -13.98
N THR A 922 -5.68 33.16 -15.07
CA THR A 922 -5.14 32.29 -16.12
C THR A 922 -3.84 31.58 -15.74
N GLY A 923 -3.21 31.93 -14.61
CA GLY A 923 -1.87 31.46 -14.25
C GLY A 923 -0.75 32.31 -14.83
N LEU A 924 0.51 31.94 -14.53
CA LEU A 924 1.70 32.63 -15.01
C LEU A 924 1.75 32.65 -16.55
N SER A 925 2.29 33.74 -17.12
CA SER A 925 2.51 33.83 -18.56
C SER A 925 3.54 32.81 -19.05
N ASP A 926 3.48 32.43 -20.34
CA ASP A 926 4.45 31.52 -20.96
C ASP A 926 5.90 32.03 -20.81
N ILE A 927 6.10 33.34 -20.78
CA ILE A 927 7.42 33.97 -20.57
C ILE A 927 7.95 33.64 -19.18
N CYS A 928 7.12 33.83 -18.15
CA CYS A 928 7.45 33.50 -16.76
C CYS A 928 7.70 32.00 -16.57
N GLU A 929 6.84 31.14 -17.12
CA GLU A 929 7.02 29.69 -17.02
C GLU A 929 8.32 29.22 -17.69
N ASN A 930 8.65 29.74 -18.87
CA ASN A 930 9.89 29.41 -19.56
C ASN A 930 11.13 29.88 -18.77
N LYS A 931 11.06 31.06 -18.15
CA LYS A 931 12.14 31.59 -17.30
C LYS A 931 12.35 30.75 -16.05
N LEU A 932 11.27 30.31 -15.38
CA LEU A 932 11.36 29.37 -14.26
C LEU A 932 11.95 28.02 -14.65
N ARG A 933 11.58 27.46 -15.81
CA ARG A 933 12.19 26.23 -16.33
C ARG A 933 13.69 26.39 -16.58
N ALA A 934 14.10 27.51 -17.17
CA ALA A 934 15.52 27.81 -17.41
C ALA A 934 16.31 27.90 -16.10
N LEU A 935 15.77 28.57 -15.08
CA LEU A 935 16.39 28.65 -13.75
C LEU A 935 16.46 27.28 -13.07
N GLN A 936 15.39 26.47 -13.14
CA GLN A 936 15.37 25.11 -12.61
C GLN A 936 16.49 24.25 -13.22
N ASP A 937 16.66 24.30 -14.54
CA ASP A 937 17.71 23.55 -15.23
C ASP A 937 19.12 24.06 -14.88
N GLN A 938 19.28 25.38 -14.77
CA GLN A 938 20.56 26.02 -14.45
C GLN A 938 21.03 25.71 -13.02
N PHE A 939 20.12 25.77 -12.04
CA PHE A 939 20.46 25.63 -10.61
C PHE A 939 20.15 24.24 -10.04
N ARG A 940 19.59 23.31 -10.83
CA ARG A 940 19.18 21.95 -10.41
C ARG A 940 18.24 21.98 -9.20
N LEU A 941 17.34 22.96 -9.19
CA LEU A 941 16.42 23.25 -8.10
C LEU A 941 14.99 23.12 -8.61
N ALA A 942 14.12 22.35 -7.96
CA ALA A 942 12.75 22.20 -8.41
C ALA A 942 11.97 23.50 -8.15
N LEU A 943 11.53 24.18 -9.22
CA LEU A 943 10.81 25.44 -9.14
C LEU A 943 9.34 25.22 -9.52
N SER A 944 8.45 25.74 -8.69
CA SER A 944 7.01 25.70 -8.89
C SER A 944 6.37 27.01 -8.41
N TYR A 945 5.07 27.17 -8.63
CA TYR A 945 4.28 28.29 -8.12
C TYR A 945 2.94 27.78 -7.61
N ASP A 946 2.33 28.48 -6.66
CA ASP A 946 1.04 28.06 -6.10
C ASP A 946 -0.09 28.20 -7.13
N ARG A 947 -0.82 27.11 -7.39
CA ARG A 947 -1.95 27.06 -8.33
C ARG A 947 -3.31 27.18 -7.63
N ARG A 948 -3.34 27.37 -6.31
CA ARG A 948 -4.55 27.31 -5.46
C ARG A 948 -5.52 28.49 -5.56
N ARG A 949 -5.33 29.46 -6.47
CA ARG A 949 -6.36 30.48 -6.81
C ARG A 949 -7.40 29.96 -7.81
N LYS A 950 -8.04 28.83 -7.50
CA LYS A 950 -9.23 28.33 -8.22
C LYS A 950 -10.42 28.17 -7.29
#